data_AF-A0A8I0MVZ5-F1
#
_entry.id   AF-A0A8I0MVZ5-F1
#
_cell.length_a   1.000
_cell.length_b   1.000
_cell.length_c   1.000
_cell.angle_alpha   90.00
_cell.angle_beta   90.00
_cell.angle_gamma   90.00
#
_symmetry.space_group_name_H-M   'P 1'
#
loop_
_entity.id
_entity.type
_entity.pdbx_description
1 polymer ?
#
loop_
_entity_poly.entity_id
_entity_poly.type
_entity_poly.pdbx_seq_one_letter_code
_entity_poly.pdbx_strand_id
1 'polypeptide(L)'
;MLKLSLISVAVASSLFLSGCQTTEVSQQTKDVATNNSVSPVVTTPVDFGGEQITLKQAMAHPDWLGRQPESAFWGADSDTIYYKRKQAGNELRDLFAVSNKQKSTKVSLAELHAVGAQNAIYNSDRTLQSYEFKGNIFVKNIESGDLTQVTHSSAYEYAPQFLTDNRLAYRAGNALFAVDLKTGLTKELVKLHLADKPQGVKEPSGYIAEQQHKLIQFVALTHKNSKDREARAQEIDTKNASIQSNQFYLGKGKALVSVSLAPTGDKLIAVITDNKPSRADTDIMPNYVSQNGDIDPVKARRRVADTEPMSSEIIFIDLNRAEQVTLSYDTLPGFDEDVLAEVKRENAEAKGGTYNSKKVPRDINLIDTWGWNQSAIRWNSDGSQVAVMLGAWDNKDRWIATVDFDKQQFISQHRLHDNAWINYTYNDFGWLNDQNTLYYLSEQSGYSQLYLKPLNSKAKAMTAGKFVVSEPTLTSDNKFIYYKANKEHPGLYEIYRVNLETGQDEQITDLDGLTDYQLSPNEQQLLLTHSKIMMPPELYVADAAPKASVSRLTNTVSDTFLNKKLIAPKIVAVPSSHQGEPVYAKVYYPADYQEGETGKNRKAVIFNHGAGYLQNSHMGWSNYFREFMFHSLLASEGYVVMDMDYRGSKGYGRDWRTAIYRHMGKPEIEDLADGVEWMVDNANVDRGAVGTYGGSYGGFMTFMALFTQPDLFQAGAALRPVTDWAYYNDPYTSNILNRPDVDPIAYERSSPIYHAEGLKNKLLINAPMVDDNVFFQDVVRLVQRLIELEKEDFETAIYPVEPHGFRQPSSWLDEYRRIYKLFKENL
;
A
#
# COMPACT_ATOMS: atom_id res chain seq x y z
N MET A 1 -60.92 -41.17 -23.51
CA MET A 1 -62.12 -41.84 -22.96
C MET A 1 -62.02 -41.88 -21.45
N LEU A 2 -63.10 -41.45 -20.78
CA LEU A 2 -63.56 -41.72 -19.41
C LEU A 2 -62.60 -41.80 -18.20
N LYS A 3 -62.61 -40.69 -17.43
CA LYS A 3 -62.98 -40.48 -16.01
C LYS A 3 -63.16 -41.65 -15.00
N LEU A 4 -62.74 -41.30 -13.76
CA LEU A 4 -63.21 -41.64 -12.38
C LEU A 4 -62.69 -42.98 -11.78
N SER A 5 -62.16 -43.06 -10.55
CA SER A 5 -62.69 -42.55 -9.27
C SER A 5 -61.65 -42.38 -8.15
N LEU A 6 -61.98 -41.49 -7.20
CA LEU A 6 -61.32 -41.20 -5.93
C LEU A 6 -61.32 -42.38 -4.93
N ILE A 7 -60.24 -42.55 -4.15
CA ILE A 7 -60.29 -42.81 -2.69
C ILE A 7 -59.13 -42.06 -2.02
N SER A 8 -59.48 -41.22 -1.05
CA SER A 8 -58.57 -40.46 -0.19
C SER A 8 -58.21 -41.29 1.05
N VAL A 9 -56.92 -41.41 1.37
CA VAL A 9 -56.43 -41.71 2.72
C VAL A 9 -55.23 -40.82 2.99
N ALA A 10 -55.37 -39.97 4.00
CA ALA A 10 -54.35 -39.04 4.46
C ALA A 10 -53.34 -39.76 5.36
N VAL A 11 -52.04 -39.65 5.04
CA VAL A 11 -50.94 -39.71 6.03
C VAL A 11 -49.85 -38.76 5.59
N ALA A 12 -49.46 -37.88 6.51
CA ALA A 12 -48.47 -36.84 6.37
C ALA A 12 -47.06 -37.38 6.13
N SER A 13 -46.30 -36.74 5.23
CA SER A 13 -44.83 -36.81 5.15
C SER A 13 -44.34 -35.64 4.31
N SER A 14 -43.95 -34.57 4.99
CA SER A 14 -43.34 -33.36 4.44
C SER A 14 -41.91 -33.65 3.96
N LEU A 15 -41.71 -33.66 2.65
CA LEU A 15 -40.39 -33.60 2.00
C LEU A 15 -40.13 -32.17 1.54
N PHE A 16 -39.05 -31.59 2.06
CA PHE A 16 -38.51 -30.29 1.70
C PHE A 16 -38.02 -30.29 0.25
N LEU A 17 -38.61 -29.42 -0.58
CA LEU A 17 -38.03 -28.96 -1.83
C LEU A 17 -37.56 -27.53 -1.61
N SER A 18 -36.26 -27.36 -1.39
CA SER A 18 -35.59 -26.06 -1.36
C SER A 18 -35.43 -25.55 -2.79
N GLY A 19 -36.33 -24.69 -3.22
CA GLY A 19 -36.15 -23.88 -4.42
C GLY A 19 -35.03 -22.86 -4.21
N CYS A 20 -34.09 -22.79 -5.14
CA CYS A 20 -33.15 -21.67 -5.28
C CYS A 20 -33.95 -20.39 -5.54
N GLN A 21 -34.15 -19.57 -4.50
CA GLN A 21 -34.47 -18.16 -4.65
C GLN A 21 -33.17 -17.38 -4.61
N THR A 22 -32.85 -16.76 -5.73
CA THR A 22 -31.94 -15.62 -5.82
C THR A 22 -32.50 -14.51 -4.96
N THR A 23 -31.93 -14.31 -3.77
CA THR A 23 -32.29 -13.19 -2.91
C THR A 23 -31.69 -11.92 -3.50
N GLU A 24 -32.50 -11.17 -4.25
CA GLU A 24 -32.28 -9.74 -4.41
C GLU A 24 -32.24 -9.12 -3.01
N VAL A 25 -31.07 -8.62 -2.62
CA VAL A 25 -30.92 -7.84 -1.40
C VAL A 25 -31.60 -6.49 -1.66
N SER A 26 -32.87 -6.39 -1.27
CA SER A 26 -33.55 -5.12 -1.05
C SER A 26 -32.72 -4.31 -0.05
N GLN A 27 -31.92 -3.37 -0.57
CA GLN A 27 -31.29 -2.30 0.19
C GLN A 27 -32.39 -1.49 0.89
N GLN A 28 -32.63 -1.75 2.17
CA GLN A 28 -33.11 -0.70 3.06
C GLN A 28 -31.89 0.10 3.51
N THR A 29 -31.41 0.98 2.64
CA THR A 29 -30.63 2.14 3.07
C THR A 29 -31.56 2.99 3.93
N LYS A 30 -31.32 3.01 5.24
CA LYS A 30 -31.71 4.21 5.99
C LYS A 30 -30.86 5.33 5.41
N ASP A 31 -31.49 6.21 4.65
CA ASP A 31 -30.93 7.48 4.22
C ASP A 31 -30.58 8.28 5.48
N VAL A 32 -29.35 8.11 5.96
CA VAL A 32 -28.70 9.15 6.75
C VAL A 32 -28.27 10.17 5.71
N ALA A 33 -29.14 11.14 5.47
CA ALA A 33 -28.83 12.30 4.63
C ALA A 33 -27.66 13.07 5.26
N THR A 34 -26.43 12.74 4.87
CA THR A 34 -25.27 13.59 5.11
C THR A 34 -25.22 14.62 3.98
N ASN A 35 -26.02 15.69 4.11
CA ASN A 35 -25.81 16.92 3.37
C ASN A 35 -24.55 17.61 3.93
N ASN A 36 -23.37 17.08 3.61
CA ASN A 36 -22.13 17.82 3.81
C ASN A 36 -21.97 18.71 2.57
N SER A 37 -22.46 19.95 2.66
CA SER A 37 -22.14 20.98 1.68
C SER A 37 -20.65 21.33 1.85
N VAL A 38 -19.81 20.76 1.00
CA VAL A 38 -18.39 21.08 0.96
C VAL A 38 -18.23 22.54 0.53
N SER A 39 -17.42 23.31 1.26
CA SER A 39 -17.15 24.71 0.88
C SER A 39 -16.57 24.75 -0.54
N PRO A 40 -17.13 25.54 -1.47
CA PRO A 40 -16.70 25.55 -2.87
C PRO A 40 -15.30 26.15 -3.06
N VAL A 41 -14.87 26.97 -2.11
CA VAL A 41 -13.53 27.57 -2.08
C VAL A 41 -13.00 27.52 -0.65
N VAL A 42 -11.78 27.02 -0.47
CA VAL A 42 -11.05 27.09 0.80
C VAL A 42 -9.93 28.12 0.67
N THR A 43 -10.03 29.20 1.45
CA THR A 43 -9.00 30.24 1.53
C THR A 43 -7.85 29.78 2.42
N THR A 44 -6.65 29.80 1.89
CA THR A 44 -5.43 29.47 2.61
C THR A 44 -4.84 30.70 3.32
N PRO A 45 -3.98 30.53 4.34
CA PRO A 45 -3.33 31.65 5.03
C PRO A 45 -2.58 32.58 4.07
N VAL A 46 -2.42 33.83 4.49
CA VAL A 46 -1.72 34.92 3.77
C VAL A 46 -0.27 34.53 3.47
N ASP A 47 0.25 34.93 2.30
CA ASP A 47 1.66 34.84 1.92
C ASP A 47 2.57 35.26 3.10
N PHE A 48 3.57 34.44 3.43
CA PHE A 48 4.56 34.79 4.47
C PHE A 48 5.86 35.30 3.82
N GLY A 49 6.65 36.06 4.58
CA GLY A 49 8.00 36.47 4.16
C GLY A 49 8.06 37.62 3.14
N GLY A 50 9.27 38.17 2.96
CA GLY A 50 9.52 39.29 2.04
C GLY A 50 10.44 38.96 0.87
N GLU A 51 11.15 37.83 0.93
CA GLU A 51 12.17 37.48 -0.06
C GLU A 51 11.60 36.57 -1.16
N GLN A 52 11.78 36.94 -2.42
CA GLN A 52 11.30 36.13 -3.54
C GLN A 52 12.00 34.77 -3.59
N ILE A 53 11.24 33.71 -3.84
CA ILE A 53 11.80 32.39 -4.13
C ILE A 53 12.47 32.40 -5.50
N THR A 54 13.63 31.76 -5.62
CA THR A 54 14.30 31.57 -6.92
C THR A 54 14.21 30.12 -7.34
N LEU A 55 14.29 29.86 -8.64
CA LEU A 55 14.33 28.48 -9.16
C LEU A 55 15.48 27.66 -8.55
N LYS A 56 16.67 28.28 -8.41
CA LYS A 56 17.83 27.65 -7.76
C LYS A 56 17.52 27.25 -6.31
N GLN A 57 16.78 28.07 -5.57
CA GLN A 57 16.41 27.79 -4.19
C GLN A 57 15.33 26.70 -4.10
N ALA A 58 14.29 26.78 -4.94
CA ALA A 58 13.21 25.79 -5.01
C ALA A 58 13.74 24.38 -5.32
N MET A 59 14.78 24.28 -6.15
CA MET A 59 15.43 23.03 -6.54
C MET A 59 16.64 22.65 -5.67
N ALA A 60 16.99 23.46 -4.67
CA ALA A 60 18.10 23.18 -3.78
C ALA A 60 17.83 21.96 -2.88
N HIS A 61 18.88 21.42 -2.26
CA HIS A 61 18.74 20.40 -1.22
C HIS A 61 17.79 20.90 -0.11
N PRO A 62 16.74 20.15 0.31
CA PRO A 62 15.64 20.65 1.17
C PRO A 62 16.01 21.05 2.61
N ASP A 63 17.27 20.88 3.02
CA ASP A 63 17.78 21.26 4.35
C ASP A 63 17.44 22.72 4.73
N TRP A 64 17.29 23.62 3.76
CA TRP A 64 16.89 25.01 4.00
C TRP A 64 15.42 25.18 4.39
N LEU A 65 14.54 24.21 4.09
CA LEU A 65 13.13 24.23 4.54
C LEU A 65 13.03 24.06 6.05
N GLY A 66 13.94 23.26 6.59
CA GLY A 66 13.89 22.73 7.95
C GLY A 66 14.37 21.29 7.97
N ARG A 67 14.49 20.74 9.17
CA ARG A 67 14.81 19.32 9.39
C ARG A 67 13.66 18.73 10.19
N GLN A 68 12.61 18.34 9.47
CA GLN A 68 11.32 17.92 10.01
C GLN A 68 11.48 16.68 10.90
N PRO A 69 10.57 16.48 11.87
CA PRO A 69 10.49 15.22 12.62
C PRO A 69 10.07 14.08 11.69
N GLU A 70 10.76 12.94 11.79
CA GLU A 70 10.52 11.73 11.01
C GLU A 70 10.30 10.53 11.95
N SER A 71 9.51 9.53 11.54
CA SER A 71 9.37 8.24 12.26
C SER A 71 9.08 8.41 13.76
N ALA A 72 8.16 9.31 14.12
CA ALA A 72 7.84 9.57 15.52
C ALA A 72 7.10 8.39 16.15
N PHE A 73 7.31 8.12 17.44
CA PHE A 73 6.61 7.07 18.19
C PHE A 73 6.62 7.34 19.69
N TRP A 74 5.68 6.72 20.41
CA TRP A 74 5.60 6.78 21.87
C TRP A 74 6.64 5.88 22.55
N GLY A 75 7.27 6.41 23.58
CA GLY A 75 7.95 5.61 24.60
C GLY A 75 6.96 4.80 25.42
N ALA A 76 7.45 3.74 26.06
CA ALA A 76 6.63 2.84 26.86
C ALA A 76 5.94 3.52 28.06
N ASP A 77 6.51 4.64 28.52
CA ASP A 77 6.00 5.47 29.62
C ASP A 77 4.75 6.28 29.26
N SER A 78 4.33 6.30 27.99
CA SER A 78 3.22 7.12 27.48
C SER A 78 3.40 8.64 27.68
N ASP A 79 4.63 9.11 27.88
CA ASP A 79 4.96 10.53 28.05
C ASP A 79 6.10 10.96 27.12
N THR A 80 7.13 10.14 27.01
CA THR A 80 8.27 10.41 26.12
C THR A 80 7.88 10.09 24.68
N ILE A 81 8.16 11.01 23.77
CA ILE A 81 7.99 10.84 22.33
C ILE A 81 9.38 10.84 21.69
N TYR A 82 9.66 9.81 20.93
CA TYR A 82 10.89 9.68 20.16
C TYR A 82 10.63 10.02 18.70
N TYR A 83 11.55 10.71 18.06
CA TYR A 83 11.48 10.99 16.62
C TYR A 83 12.88 11.13 16.03
N LYS A 84 13.03 10.79 14.76
CA LYS A 84 14.26 10.99 14.00
C LYS A 84 14.31 12.40 13.44
N ARG A 85 15.51 12.96 13.36
CA ARG A 85 15.77 14.24 12.71
C ARG A 85 17.05 14.17 11.91
N LYS A 86 17.00 14.61 10.66
CA LYS A 86 18.19 14.68 9.79
C LYS A 86 19.31 15.53 10.43
N GLN A 87 20.55 15.14 10.25
CA GLN A 87 21.73 15.95 10.59
C GLN A 87 21.87 17.11 9.59
N ALA A 88 22.38 18.25 10.03
CA ALA A 88 22.57 19.38 9.12
C ALA A 88 23.66 19.05 8.09
N GLY A 89 23.34 19.13 6.80
CA GLY A 89 24.29 18.88 5.70
C GLY A 89 24.69 17.41 5.53
N ASN A 90 23.97 16.45 6.12
CA ASN A 90 24.28 15.02 6.05
C ASN A 90 23.01 14.18 5.97
N GLU A 91 23.03 13.09 5.20
CA GLU A 91 21.95 12.11 5.09
C GLU A 91 21.75 11.23 6.34
N LEU A 92 22.57 11.39 7.38
CA LEU A 92 22.34 10.70 8.65
C LEU A 92 21.17 11.32 9.43
N ARG A 93 20.48 10.49 10.22
CA ARG A 93 19.39 10.90 11.12
C ARG A 93 19.79 10.58 12.56
N ASP A 94 19.57 11.52 13.45
CA ASP A 94 19.72 11.34 14.90
C ASP A 94 18.34 11.10 15.53
N LEU A 95 18.28 10.27 16.58
CA LEU A 95 17.07 10.11 17.38
C LEU A 95 17.00 11.21 18.44
N PHE A 96 15.84 11.81 18.60
CA PHE A 96 15.51 12.81 19.61
C PHE A 96 14.38 12.30 20.51
N ALA A 97 14.40 12.69 21.77
CA ALA A 97 13.35 12.47 22.74
C ALA A 97 12.73 13.81 23.15
N VAL A 98 11.42 13.85 23.37
CA VAL A 98 10.70 15.01 23.89
C VAL A 98 9.57 14.55 24.80
N SER A 99 9.43 15.16 25.98
CA SER A 99 8.27 15.01 26.85
C SER A 99 7.59 16.36 27.05
N ASN A 100 6.28 16.35 27.23
CA ASN A 100 5.39 17.44 27.63
C ASN A 100 5.98 18.88 27.64
N LYS A 101 6.03 19.55 26.47
CA LYS A 101 6.51 20.94 26.25
C LYS A 101 7.97 21.21 26.61
N GLN A 102 8.77 20.19 26.87
CA GLN A 102 10.21 20.32 27.08
C GLN A 102 10.96 20.42 25.73
N LYS A 103 12.19 20.93 25.79
CA LYS A 103 13.06 20.99 24.62
C LYS A 103 13.52 19.58 24.26
N SER A 104 13.46 19.22 22.98
CA SER A 104 13.93 17.92 22.53
C SER A 104 15.43 17.72 22.81
N THR A 105 15.80 16.53 23.28
CA THR A 105 17.18 16.12 23.56
C THR A 105 17.58 15.02 22.60
N LYS A 106 18.83 15.05 22.11
CA LYS A 106 19.37 13.99 21.25
C LYS A 106 19.66 12.75 22.11
N VAL A 107 19.15 11.59 21.71
CA VAL A 107 19.44 10.31 22.34
C VAL A 107 20.86 9.90 21.96
N SER A 108 21.66 9.44 22.94
CA SER A 108 23.01 8.97 22.66
C SER A 108 22.99 7.68 21.84
N LEU A 109 24.02 7.45 21.01
CA LEU A 109 24.13 6.22 20.23
C LEU A 109 24.17 4.97 21.13
N ALA A 110 24.74 5.10 22.33
CA ALA A 110 24.82 4.02 23.32
C ALA A 110 23.43 3.63 23.87
N GLU A 111 22.46 4.54 23.88
CA GLU A 111 21.13 4.34 24.48
C GLU A 111 20.05 3.96 23.45
N LEU A 112 20.37 3.90 22.14
CA LEU A 112 19.37 3.62 21.10
C LEU A 112 18.61 2.30 21.30
N HIS A 113 19.21 1.32 21.99
CA HIS A 113 18.56 0.04 22.30
C HIS A 113 17.55 0.14 23.46
N ALA A 114 17.59 1.18 24.28
CA ALA A 114 16.80 1.30 25.51
C ALA A 114 15.49 2.09 25.35
N VAL A 115 15.32 2.77 24.21
CA VAL A 115 14.18 3.66 23.94
C VAL A 115 12.91 2.93 23.50
N GLY A 116 13.03 1.69 23.01
CA GLY A 116 11.94 0.95 22.37
C GLY A 116 11.97 1.05 20.84
N ALA A 117 10.83 0.75 20.20
CA ALA A 117 10.66 0.83 18.76
C ALA A 117 9.20 1.20 18.41
N GLN A 118 8.99 1.79 17.23
CA GLN A 118 7.66 2.13 16.73
C GLN A 118 6.73 0.91 16.61
N ASN A 119 7.29 -0.26 16.28
CA ASN A 119 6.56 -1.53 16.14
C ASN A 119 6.73 -2.45 17.36
N ALA A 120 7.01 -1.88 18.53
CA ALA A 120 7.08 -2.65 19.77
C ALA A 120 5.72 -3.32 20.09
N ILE A 121 5.78 -4.49 20.73
CA ILE A 121 4.61 -5.24 21.16
C ILE A 121 4.50 -5.25 22.68
N TYR A 122 3.31 -5.52 23.18
CA TYR A 122 3.00 -5.55 24.60
C TYR A 122 2.40 -6.91 24.98
N ASN A 123 2.67 -7.38 26.19
CA ASN A 123 1.96 -8.54 26.73
C ASN A 123 0.49 -8.16 27.07
N SER A 124 -0.33 -9.16 27.39
CA SER A 124 -1.79 -8.98 27.54
C SER A 124 -2.19 -7.96 28.62
N ASP A 125 -1.46 -7.90 29.73
CA ASP A 125 -1.69 -6.93 30.81
C ASP A 125 -0.94 -5.60 30.62
N ARG A 126 -0.20 -5.47 29.51
CA ARG A 126 0.65 -4.31 29.17
C ARG A 126 1.62 -3.91 30.29
N THR A 127 2.15 -4.88 31.03
CA THR A 127 3.24 -4.65 32.01
C THR A 127 4.62 -4.79 31.39
N LEU A 128 4.73 -5.51 30.27
CA LEU A 128 5.97 -5.73 29.53
C LEU A 128 5.83 -5.27 28.07
N GLN A 129 6.87 -4.60 27.58
CA GLN A 129 7.06 -4.26 26.17
C GLN A 129 8.20 -5.12 25.60
N SER A 130 8.09 -5.60 24.36
CA SER A 130 9.19 -6.24 23.64
C SER A 130 9.38 -5.66 22.25
N TYR A 131 10.64 -5.60 21.81
CA TYR A 131 11.02 -5.03 20.52
C TYR A 131 12.37 -5.58 20.05
N GLU A 132 12.67 -5.36 18.77
CA GLU A 132 13.94 -5.71 18.13
C GLU A 132 14.85 -4.48 18.02
N PHE A 133 16.14 -4.67 18.30
CA PHE A 133 17.17 -3.70 18.00
C PHE A 133 18.41 -4.41 17.45
N LYS A 134 18.73 -4.15 16.17
CA LYS A 134 19.90 -4.70 15.47
C LYS A 134 19.98 -6.23 15.55
N GLY A 135 18.85 -6.89 15.32
CA GLY A 135 18.71 -8.34 15.32
C GLY A 135 18.72 -8.96 16.70
N ASN A 136 18.58 -8.18 17.78
CA ASN A 136 18.50 -8.70 19.14
C ASN A 136 17.16 -8.31 19.79
N ILE A 137 16.64 -9.18 20.64
CA ILE A 137 15.34 -8.99 21.30
C ILE A 137 15.53 -8.40 22.69
N PHE A 138 14.73 -7.38 23.00
CA PHE A 138 14.70 -6.72 24.30
C PHE A 138 13.30 -6.83 24.91
N VAL A 139 13.25 -6.85 26.24
CA VAL A 139 12.02 -6.76 27.03
C VAL A 139 12.20 -5.66 28.06
N LYS A 140 11.23 -4.74 28.12
CA LYS A 140 11.19 -3.64 29.08
C LYS A 140 9.99 -3.79 30.00
N ASN A 141 10.22 -3.71 31.31
CA ASN A 141 9.15 -3.54 32.27
C ASN A 141 8.68 -2.07 32.24
N ILE A 142 7.38 -1.88 32.06
CA ILE A 142 6.81 -0.54 31.81
C ILE A 142 6.74 0.28 33.09
N GLU A 143 6.47 -0.36 34.23
CA GLU A 143 6.36 0.31 35.53
C GLU A 143 7.73 0.65 36.13
N SER A 144 8.65 -0.33 36.17
CA SER A 144 9.99 -0.11 36.76
C SER A 144 10.97 0.54 35.78
N GLY A 145 10.73 0.41 34.47
CA GLY A 145 11.66 0.83 33.43
C GLY A 145 12.81 -0.16 33.18
N ASP A 146 12.85 -1.28 33.90
CA ASP A 146 13.93 -2.27 33.79
C ASP A 146 14.00 -2.87 32.38
N LEU A 147 15.20 -2.88 31.81
CA LEU A 147 15.46 -3.40 30.47
C LEU A 147 16.25 -4.71 30.56
N THR A 148 15.69 -5.77 29.98
CA THR A 148 16.32 -7.07 29.85
C THR A 148 16.64 -7.33 28.38
N GLN A 149 17.91 -7.58 28.07
CA GLN A 149 18.32 -8.09 26.76
C GLN A 149 18.12 -9.62 26.74
N VAL A 150 17.22 -10.09 25.88
CA VAL A 150 16.83 -11.49 25.78
C VAL A 150 17.81 -12.29 24.91
N THR A 151 18.23 -11.71 23.78
CA THR A 151 19.22 -12.32 22.89
C THR A 151 20.47 -11.46 22.80
N HIS A 152 21.62 -12.13 22.73
CA HIS A 152 22.91 -11.50 22.48
C HIS A 152 23.69 -12.42 21.54
N SER A 153 23.40 -12.31 20.25
CA SER A 153 23.85 -13.25 19.24
C SER A 153 24.23 -12.52 17.95
N SER A 154 25.02 -13.17 17.10
CA SER A 154 25.33 -12.69 15.75
C SER A 154 24.28 -13.09 14.71
N ALA A 155 23.36 -13.99 15.08
CA ALA A 155 22.19 -14.26 14.27
C ALA A 155 21.21 -13.09 14.35
N TYR A 156 20.39 -12.94 13.31
CA TYR A 156 19.39 -11.89 13.26
C TYR A 156 18.06 -12.42 13.81
N GLU A 157 17.76 -12.10 15.07
CA GLU A 157 16.49 -12.43 15.72
C GLU A 157 15.47 -11.30 15.57
N TYR A 158 14.23 -11.65 15.26
CA TYR A 158 13.18 -10.67 14.94
C TYR A 158 11.77 -11.21 15.25
N ALA A 159 10.77 -10.35 15.06
CA ALA A 159 9.35 -10.65 15.27
C ALA A 159 9.05 -11.26 16.66
N PRO A 160 9.34 -10.52 17.75
CA PRO A 160 8.96 -10.97 19.08
C PRO A 160 7.44 -11.12 19.21
N GLN A 161 6.98 -12.07 20.02
CA GLN A 161 5.57 -12.30 20.34
C GLN A 161 5.43 -12.83 21.77
N PHE A 162 4.62 -12.19 22.61
CA PHE A 162 4.26 -12.77 23.90
C PHE A 162 3.29 -13.94 23.70
N LEU A 163 3.55 -15.06 24.37
CA LEU A 163 2.68 -16.22 24.38
C LEU A 163 1.71 -16.16 25.57
N THR A 164 0.59 -16.87 25.48
CA THR A 164 -0.45 -16.93 26.54
C THR A 164 0.06 -17.58 27.83
N ASP A 165 1.19 -18.28 27.77
CA ASP A 165 1.86 -18.88 28.94
C ASP A 165 2.99 -17.99 29.52
N ASN A 166 3.03 -16.71 29.13
CA ASN A 166 4.02 -15.69 29.55
C ASN A 166 5.45 -15.90 29.04
N ARG A 167 5.70 -16.88 28.16
CA ARG A 167 6.96 -16.92 27.42
C ARG A 167 7.00 -15.86 26.33
N LEU A 168 8.21 -15.50 25.90
CA LEU A 168 8.41 -14.65 24.73
C LEU A 168 8.93 -15.49 23.57
N ALA A 169 8.18 -15.54 22.47
CA ALA A 169 8.61 -16.15 21.23
C ALA A 169 9.35 -15.16 20.33
N TYR A 170 10.26 -15.66 19.49
CA TYR A 170 10.96 -14.90 18.46
C TYR A 170 11.41 -15.82 17.32
N ARG A 171 11.80 -15.23 16.19
CA ARG A 171 12.26 -15.94 14.99
C ARG A 171 13.76 -15.78 14.78
N ALA A 172 14.41 -16.84 14.33
CA ALA A 172 15.77 -16.79 13.77
C ALA A 172 15.85 -17.70 12.54
N GLY A 173 16.00 -17.09 11.35
CA GLY A 173 15.83 -17.80 10.07
C GLY A 173 14.47 -18.50 9.98
N ASN A 174 14.48 -19.79 9.66
CA ASN A 174 13.27 -20.63 9.58
C ASN A 174 12.94 -21.38 10.89
N ALA A 175 13.50 -20.95 12.02
CA ALA A 175 13.19 -21.49 13.34
C ALA A 175 12.41 -20.47 14.18
N LEU A 176 11.51 -20.98 15.02
CA LEU A 176 10.83 -20.21 16.05
C LEU A 176 11.31 -20.72 17.41
N PHE A 177 11.62 -19.80 18.31
CA PHE A 177 12.05 -20.08 19.68
C PHE A 177 11.07 -19.45 20.65
N ALA A 178 11.02 -19.97 21.87
CA ALA A 178 10.37 -19.33 23.00
C ALA A 178 11.29 -19.36 24.22
N VAL A 179 11.42 -18.22 24.89
CA VAL A 179 12.17 -18.08 26.14
C VAL A 179 11.22 -17.88 27.31
N ASP A 180 11.49 -18.58 28.40
CA ASP A 180 10.91 -18.26 29.70
C ASP A 180 11.69 -17.09 30.33
N LEU A 181 11.02 -15.95 30.50
CA LEU A 181 11.67 -14.71 30.95
C LEU A 181 12.13 -14.76 32.42
N LYS A 182 11.68 -15.73 33.22
CA LYS A 182 12.08 -15.88 34.62
C LYS A 182 13.31 -16.75 34.77
N THR A 183 13.39 -17.82 33.99
CA THR A 183 14.46 -18.82 34.08
C THR A 183 15.56 -18.62 33.03
N GLY A 184 15.27 -17.90 31.95
CA GLY A 184 16.13 -17.76 30.79
C GLY A 184 16.19 -18.99 29.88
N LEU A 185 15.42 -20.04 30.18
CA LEU A 185 15.38 -21.26 29.37
C LEU A 185 14.79 -20.94 28.00
N THR A 186 15.59 -21.13 26.96
CA THR A 186 15.15 -21.01 25.56
C THR A 186 14.87 -22.40 24.99
N LYS A 187 13.71 -22.54 24.36
CA LYS A 187 13.28 -23.76 23.65
C LYS A 187 12.99 -23.41 22.19
N GLU A 188 13.62 -24.10 21.24
CA GLU A 188 13.14 -24.10 19.85
C GLU A 188 11.73 -24.70 19.85
N LEU A 189 10.74 -24.02 19.27
CA LEU A 189 9.36 -24.49 19.14
C LEU A 189 9.15 -25.31 17.87
N VAL A 190 9.78 -24.87 16.77
CA VAL A 190 9.66 -25.49 15.45
C VAL A 190 10.78 -25.03 14.52
N LYS A 191 11.22 -25.94 13.63
CA LYS A 191 12.07 -25.64 12.47
C LYS A 191 11.35 -26.00 11.18
N LEU A 192 11.31 -25.04 10.25
CA LEU A 192 10.75 -25.22 8.90
C LEU A 192 11.87 -25.43 7.87
N HIS A 193 11.77 -26.52 7.11
CA HIS A 193 12.73 -26.90 6.08
C HIS A 193 12.15 -26.69 4.68
N LEU A 194 12.87 -25.96 3.84
CA LEU A 194 12.55 -25.80 2.40
C LEU A 194 13.20 -26.92 1.58
N ALA A 195 12.93 -28.15 2.00
CA ALA A 195 13.46 -29.37 1.43
C ALA A 195 12.43 -30.49 1.56
N ASP A 196 12.63 -31.57 0.82
CA ASP A 196 11.85 -32.79 1.02
C ASP A 196 12.26 -33.45 2.33
N LYS A 197 11.29 -34.08 3.01
CA LYS A 197 11.58 -34.88 4.20
C LYS A 197 12.62 -35.96 3.83
N PRO A 198 13.70 -36.13 4.62
CA PRO A 198 14.67 -37.17 4.39
C PRO A 198 13.98 -38.52 4.22
N GLN A 199 14.11 -39.10 3.03
CA GLN A 199 13.72 -40.46 2.77
C GLN A 199 14.77 -41.30 3.50
N GLY A 200 14.37 -41.99 4.56
CA GLY A 200 15.23 -42.81 5.41
C GLY A 200 16.03 -43.89 4.67
N VAL A 201 16.41 -44.97 5.35
CA VAL A 201 17.11 -46.09 4.70
C VAL A 201 16.21 -46.74 3.65
N LYS A 202 16.45 -46.42 2.37
CA LYS A 202 15.64 -46.91 1.23
C LYS A 202 15.90 -48.38 0.97
N GLU A 203 14.85 -49.12 0.67
CA GLU A 203 15.00 -50.48 0.16
C GLU A 203 15.78 -50.50 -1.16
N PRO A 204 16.55 -51.58 -1.43
CA PRO A 204 17.11 -51.78 -2.75
C PRO A 204 15.99 -51.76 -3.79
N SER A 205 16.21 -50.99 -4.86
CA SER A 205 15.26 -50.89 -5.97
C SER A 205 15.92 -51.32 -7.27
N GLY A 206 15.19 -52.12 -8.05
CA GLY A 206 15.67 -52.69 -9.30
C GLY A 206 16.31 -54.06 -9.12
N TYR A 207 16.25 -54.86 -10.19
CA TYR A 207 16.60 -56.29 -10.17
C TYR A 207 18.01 -56.57 -9.62
N ILE A 208 19.01 -55.80 -10.06
CA ILE A 208 20.41 -56.01 -9.64
C ILE A 208 20.60 -55.67 -8.16
N ALA A 209 20.02 -54.57 -7.67
CA ALA A 209 20.14 -54.17 -6.26
C ALA A 209 19.46 -55.21 -5.35
N GLU A 210 18.27 -55.67 -5.71
CA GLU A 210 17.57 -56.74 -4.99
C GLU A 210 18.36 -58.06 -5.01
N GLN A 211 18.91 -58.44 -6.18
CA GLN A 211 19.75 -59.64 -6.31
C GLN A 211 21.01 -59.54 -5.44
N GLN A 212 21.63 -58.36 -5.38
CA GLN A 212 22.83 -58.13 -4.57
C GLN A 212 22.56 -58.24 -3.07
N HIS A 213 21.41 -57.74 -2.59
CA HIS A 213 20.97 -57.94 -1.21
C HIS A 213 20.63 -59.42 -0.91
N LYS A 214 20.15 -60.19 -1.90
CA LYS A 214 19.87 -61.63 -1.75
C LYS A 214 21.13 -62.48 -1.71
N LEU A 215 22.14 -62.17 -2.54
CA LEU A 215 23.33 -63.00 -2.72
C LEU A 215 24.49 -62.63 -1.76
N ILE A 216 24.63 -61.36 -1.37
CA ILE A 216 25.78 -60.88 -0.58
C ILE A 216 25.37 -60.55 0.85
N GLN A 217 25.71 -61.44 1.79
CA GLN A 217 25.35 -61.31 3.21
C GLN A 217 25.82 -60.01 3.86
N PHE A 218 27.01 -59.52 3.50
CA PHE A 218 27.54 -58.25 4.01
C PHE A 218 26.64 -57.05 3.64
N VAL A 219 26.15 -57.00 2.40
CA VAL A 219 25.27 -55.92 1.92
C VAL A 219 23.93 -55.97 2.67
N ALA A 220 23.34 -57.15 2.83
CA ALA A 220 22.12 -57.33 3.60
C ALA A 220 22.29 -56.93 5.08
N LEU A 221 23.41 -57.32 5.71
CA LEU A 221 23.71 -56.98 7.11
C LEU A 221 23.94 -55.48 7.30
N THR A 222 24.72 -54.83 6.43
CA THR A 222 24.95 -53.38 6.48
C THR A 222 23.64 -52.60 6.30
N HIS A 223 22.77 -53.04 5.38
CA HIS A 223 21.43 -52.45 5.20
C HIS A 223 20.55 -52.59 6.44
N LYS A 224 20.48 -53.81 7.00
CA LYS A 224 19.75 -54.06 8.25
C LYS A 224 20.28 -53.19 9.38
N ASN A 225 21.60 -53.12 9.58
CA ASN A 225 22.22 -52.30 10.62
C ASN A 225 21.91 -50.80 10.44
N SER A 226 21.81 -50.32 9.20
CA SER A 226 21.36 -48.96 8.93
C SER A 226 19.91 -48.74 9.34
N LYS A 227 19.01 -49.67 9.01
CA LYS A 227 17.60 -49.62 9.47
C LYS A 227 17.48 -49.69 10.99
N ASP A 228 18.22 -50.58 11.63
CA ASP A 228 18.19 -50.74 13.09
C ASP A 228 18.69 -49.46 13.79
N ARG A 229 19.75 -48.82 13.25
CA ARG A 229 20.21 -47.50 13.73
C ARG A 229 19.16 -46.41 13.54
N GLU A 230 18.52 -46.36 12.37
CA GLU A 230 17.47 -45.39 12.08
C GLU A 230 16.25 -45.58 13.00
N ALA A 231 15.76 -46.82 13.14
CA ALA A 231 14.65 -47.15 14.03
C ALA A 231 14.98 -46.80 15.49
N ARG A 232 16.21 -47.06 15.93
CA ARG A 232 16.66 -46.67 17.28
C ARG A 232 16.73 -45.16 17.45
N ALA A 233 17.22 -44.42 16.46
CA ALA A 233 17.23 -42.95 16.50
C ALA A 233 15.80 -42.40 16.56
N GLN A 234 14.89 -42.87 15.71
CA GLN A 234 13.48 -42.48 15.72
C GLN A 234 12.79 -42.82 17.05
N GLU A 235 13.10 -43.97 17.65
CA GLU A 235 12.58 -44.34 18.96
C GLU A 235 13.09 -43.39 20.06
N ILE A 236 14.37 -43.01 20.03
CA ILE A 236 14.94 -42.00 20.94
C ILE A 236 14.21 -40.67 20.76
N ASP A 237 14.09 -40.18 19.53
CA ASP A 237 13.43 -38.89 19.23
C ASP A 237 11.95 -38.89 19.67
N THR A 238 11.26 -40.02 19.53
CA THR A 238 9.83 -40.14 19.91
C THR A 238 9.63 -40.30 21.43
N LYS A 239 10.55 -41.00 22.11
CA LYS A 239 10.40 -41.35 23.54
C LYS A 239 11.16 -40.44 24.49
N ASN A 240 12.11 -39.63 24.01
CA ASN A 240 12.90 -38.74 24.84
C ASN A 240 12.43 -37.28 24.71
N ALA A 241 11.67 -36.83 25.72
CA ALA A 241 11.13 -35.47 25.77
C ALA A 241 12.19 -34.35 25.85
N SER A 242 13.47 -34.68 26.05
CA SER A 242 14.55 -33.68 26.00
C SER A 242 14.96 -33.27 24.58
N ILE A 243 14.48 -33.98 23.56
CA ILE A 243 14.80 -33.72 22.15
C ILE A 243 13.65 -32.92 21.52
N GLN A 244 14.00 -31.90 20.73
CA GLN A 244 13.00 -31.19 19.93
C GLN A 244 12.74 -31.96 18.62
N SER A 245 11.52 -32.42 18.43
CA SER A 245 11.07 -33.23 17.29
C SER A 245 10.23 -32.46 16.26
N ASN A 246 9.83 -31.22 16.53
CA ASN A 246 9.00 -30.41 15.63
C ASN A 246 9.81 -29.87 14.43
N GLN A 247 10.00 -30.75 13.44
CA GLN A 247 10.70 -30.49 12.18
C GLN A 247 9.73 -30.69 11.02
N PHE A 248 9.34 -29.61 10.34
CA PHE A 248 8.37 -29.66 9.24
C PHE A 248 9.05 -29.35 7.91
N TYR A 249 8.64 -30.08 6.87
CA TYR A 249 9.24 -30.03 5.54
C TYR A 249 8.21 -29.49 4.57
N LEU A 250 8.50 -28.31 4.02
CA LEU A 250 7.58 -27.57 3.17
C LEU A 250 7.82 -27.84 1.68
N GLY A 251 8.74 -28.75 1.36
CA GLY A 251 9.03 -29.18 -0.01
C GLY A 251 10.24 -28.49 -0.62
N LYS A 252 10.97 -29.23 -1.47
CA LYS A 252 12.09 -28.70 -2.24
C LYS A 252 11.60 -27.75 -3.33
N GLY A 253 12.34 -26.66 -3.56
CA GLY A 253 12.03 -25.68 -4.60
C GLY A 253 10.97 -24.67 -4.20
N LYS A 254 10.56 -24.67 -2.93
CA LYS A 254 9.62 -23.70 -2.36
C LYS A 254 10.36 -22.54 -1.68
N ALA A 255 9.70 -21.40 -1.61
CA ALA A 255 10.12 -20.22 -0.85
C ALA A 255 9.11 -19.92 0.25
N LEU A 256 9.59 -19.56 1.43
CA LEU A 256 8.75 -19.18 2.56
C LEU A 256 8.34 -17.71 2.43
N VAL A 257 7.03 -17.45 2.30
CA VAL A 257 6.45 -16.11 2.18
C VAL A 257 6.17 -15.52 3.56
N SER A 258 5.47 -16.27 4.42
CA SER A 258 5.10 -15.80 5.75
C SER A 258 4.97 -16.95 6.74
N VAL A 259 5.13 -16.63 8.03
CA VAL A 259 4.90 -17.54 9.16
C VAL A 259 4.29 -16.76 10.30
N SER A 260 3.21 -17.30 10.87
CA SER A 260 2.51 -16.70 12.01
C SER A 260 2.21 -17.77 13.06
N LEU A 261 2.80 -17.61 14.25
CA LEU A 261 2.62 -18.49 15.41
C LEU A 261 1.38 -18.07 16.19
N ALA A 262 0.55 -19.03 16.59
CA ALA A 262 -0.57 -18.77 17.50
C ALA A 262 -0.06 -18.24 18.86
N PRO A 263 -0.77 -17.32 19.53
CA PRO A 263 -0.42 -16.86 20.88
C PRO A 263 -0.25 -17.99 21.91
N THR A 264 -0.93 -19.12 21.72
CA THR A 264 -0.76 -20.35 22.52
C THR A 264 0.57 -21.06 22.32
N GLY A 265 1.29 -20.77 21.24
CA GLY A 265 2.57 -21.39 20.90
C GLY A 265 2.46 -22.85 20.43
N ASP A 266 1.25 -23.34 20.14
CA ASP A 266 0.96 -24.74 19.80
C ASP A 266 0.53 -24.96 18.34
N LYS A 267 0.31 -23.89 17.59
CA LYS A 267 -0.13 -23.91 16.18
C LYS A 267 0.58 -22.81 15.40
N LEU A 268 0.72 -22.99 14.09
CA LEU A 268 1.13 -21.91 13.20
C LEU A 268 0.47 -22.02 11.82
N ILE A 269 0.44 -20.89 11.12
CA ILE A 269 0.22 -20.83 9.68
C ILE A 269 1.56 -20.52 9.01
N ALA A 270 1.96 -21.35 8.04
CA ALA A 270 3.07 -21.09 7.14
C ALA A 270 2.55 -20.89 5.72
N VAL A 271 3.13 -19.95 4.98
CA VAL A 271 2.75 -19.65 3.60
C VAL A 271 3.96 -19.85 2.72
N ILE A 272 3.82 -20.65 1.66
CA ILE A 272 4.88 -20.91 0.70
C ILE A 272 4.44 -20.61 -0.73
N THR A 273 5.42 -20.40 -1.59
CA THR A 273 5.25 -20.31 -3.05
C THR A 273 6.37 -21.07 -3.75
N ASP A 274 6.28 -21.26 -5.07
CA ASP A 274 7.40 -21.74 -5.87
C ASP A 274 8.55 -20.71 -5.85
N ASN A 275 9.79 -21.19 -5.68
CA ASN A 275 10.97 -20.34 -5.63
C ASN A 275 11.35 -19.86 -7.05
N LYS A 276 10.65 -18.84 -7.54
CA LYS A 276 10.92 -18.18 -8.82
C LYS A 276 11.61 -16.82 -8.61
N PRO A 277 12.65 -16.45 -9.39
CA PRO A 277 13.29 -15.14 -9.28
C PRO A 277 12.34 -14.00 -9.65
N SER A 278 12.27 -12.95 -8.82
CA SER A 278 11.46 -11.75 -9.08
C SER A 278 12.05 -10.80 -10.14
N ARG A 279 13.28 -11.04 -10.60
CA ARG A 279 13.98 -10.27 -11.64
C ARG A 279 14.27 -11.15 -12.86
N ALA A 280 14.25 -10.55 -14.05
CA ALA A 280 14.70 -11.21 -15.27
C ALA A 280 16.21 -10.98 -15.45
N ASP A 281 16.95 -12.02 -15.86
CA ASP A 281 18.40 -11.88 -16.11
C ASP A 281 18.71 -11.07 -17.37
N THR A 282 17.73 -10.86 -18.25
CA THR A 282 17.87 -10.13 -19.52
C THR A 282 17.62 -8.63 -19.41
N ASP A 283 16.91 -8.18 -18.39
CA ASP A 283 16.57 -6.76 -18.22
C ASP A 283 17.68 -6.07 -17.40
N ILE A 284 18.50 -5.28 -18.10
CA ILE A 284 19.64 -4.57 -17.55
C ILE A 284 19.40 -3.07 -17.71
N MET A 285 19.63 -2.32 -16.62
CA MET A 285 19.68 -0.87 -16.59
C MET A 285 21.16 -0.44 -16.58
N PRO A 286 21.71 0.07 -17.69
CA PRO A 286 23.12 0.44 -17.75
C PRO A 286 23.37 1.73 -16.96
N ASN A 287 24.33 1.69 -16.04
CA ASN A 287 24.86 2.89 -15.39
C ASN A 287 26.16 3.31 -16.08
N TYR A 288 26.10 4.39 -16.87
CA TYR A 288 27.23 4.93 -17.65
C TYR A 288 28.17 5.82 -16.83
N VAL A 289 27.78 6.22 -15.62
CA VAL A 289 28.58 7.06 -14.73
C VAL A 289 28.87 6.27 -13.45
N SER A 290 29.48 5.09 -13.62
CA SER A 290 29.87 4.23 -12.50
C SER A 290 31.03 4.85 -11.71
N GLN A 291 31.27 4.32 -10.50
CA GLN A 291 32.42 4.73 -9.68
C GLN A 291 33.77 4.35 -10.32
N ASN A 292 33.80 3.32 -11.17
CA ASN A 292 35.03 2.80 -11.77
C ASN A 292 35.24 3.29 -13.22
N GLY A 293 34.28 4.03 -13.79
CA GLY A 293 34.33 4.54 -15.17
C GLY A 293 33.97 3.52 -16.25
N ASP A 294 33.58 2.32 -15.86
CA ASP A 294 32.98 1.29 -16.71
C ASP A 294 31.45 1.42 -16.77
N ILE A 295 30.80 0.69 -17.68
CA ILE A 295 29.34 0.57 -17.70
C ILE A 295 28.98 -0.51 -16.68
N ASP A 296 28.28 -0.12 -15.62
CA ASP A 296 27.81 -1.04 -14.58
C ASP A 296 26.40 -1.58 -14.96
N PRO A 297 26.26 -2.89 -15.25
CA PRO A 297 24.99 -3.49 -15.62
C PRO A 297 24.12 -3.77 -14.39
N VAL A 298 23.20 -2.86 -14.07
CA VAL A 298 22.31 -3.01 -12.92
C VAL A 298 21.11 -3.88 -13.29
N LYS A 299 20.88 -4.99 -12.56
CA LYS A 299 19.72 -5.86 -12.79
C LYS A 299 18.40 -5.14 -12.51
N ALA A 300 17.47 -5.13 -13.46
CA ALA A 300 16.18 -4.49 -13.34
C ALA A 300 15.07 -5.45 -12.84
N ARG A 301 13.92 -4.89 -12.47
CA ARG A 301 12.70 -5.66 -12.13
C ARG A 301 12.07 -6.28 -13.38
N ARG A 302 11.19 -7.29 -13.23
CA ARG A 302 10.35 -7.81 -14.32
C ARG A 302 9.30 -6.79 -14.78
N ARG A 303 8.85 -6.94 -16.03
CA ARG A 303 7.73 -6.19 -16.64
C ARG A 303 6.41 -6.94 -16.47
N VAL A 304 5.29 -6.24 -16.50
CA VAL A 304 3.94 -6.84 -16.45
C VAL A 304 3.72 -7.84 -17.59
N ALA A 305 4.30 -7.59 -18.77
CA ALA A 305 4.23 -8.50 -19.91
C ALA A 305 4.94 -9.85 -19.71
N ASP A 306 5.88 -9.94 -18.75
CA ASP A 306 6.67 -11.15 -18.50
C ASP A 306 6.27 -11.87 -17.19
N THR A 307 5.20 -11.42 -16.55
CA THR A 307 4.76 -11.94 -15.25
C THR A 307 3.87 -13.16 -15.42
N GLU A 308 4.26 -14.26 -14.77
CA GLU A 308 3.51 -15.52 -14.79
C GLU A 308 2.62 -15.65 -13.55
N PRO A 309 1.47 -16.35 -13.67
CA PRO A 309 0.67 -16.72 -12.52
C PRO A 309 1.45 -17.47 -11.44
N MET A 310 1.15 -17.11 -10.20
CA MET A 310 1.71 -17.72 -9.01
C MET A 310 0.61 -17.84 -7.96
N SER A 311 0.50 -19.00 -7.34
CA SER A 311 -0.41 -19.27 -6.23
C SER A 311 0.40 -19.58 -4.98
N SER A 312 -0.05 -19.06 -3.84
CA SER A 312 0.51 -19.44 -2.55
C SER A 312 -0.15 -20.72 -2.06
N GLU A 313 0.57 -21.50 -1.25
CA GLU A 313 0.00 -22.60 -0.46
C GLU A 313 -0.04 -22.16 1.01
N ILE A 314 -1.22 -22.25 1.64
CA ILE A 314 -1.39 -21.96 3.07
C ILE A 314 -1.36 -23.26 3.84
N ILE A 315 -0.35 -23.43 4.70
CA ILE A 315 -0.11 -24.63 5.47
C ILE A 315 -0.48 -24.36 6.94
N PHE A 316 -1.46 -25.10 7.45
CA PHE A 316 -1.75 -25.16 8.88
C PHE A 316 -0.88 -26.25 9.52
N ILE A 317 -0.23 -25.92 10.63
CA ILE A 317 0.63 -26.84 11.38
C ILE A 317 0.18 -26.87 12.85
N ASP A 318 -0.08 -28.07 13.36
CA ASP A 318 -0.32 -28.33 14.78
C ASP A 318 0.96 -28.91 15.41
N LEU A 319 1.56 -28.14 16.32
CA LEU A 319 2.83 -28.47 16.98
C LEU A 319 2.69 -29.52 18.07
N ASN A 320 1.47 -29.75 18.59
CA ASN A 320 1.22 -30.77 19.60
C ASN A 320 1.05 -32.15 18.95
N ARG A 321 0.41 -32.19 17.78
CA ARG A 321 0.20 -33.43 17.01
C ARG A 321 1.33 -33.74 16.03
N ALA A 322 2.23 -32.79 15.79
CA ALA A 322 3.25 -32.87 14.75
C ALA A 322 2.66 -33.11 13.34
N GLU A 323 1.51 -32.48 13.06
CA GLU A 323 0.76 -32.61 11.82
C GLU A 323 0.82 -31.31 11.01
N GLN A 324 0.90 -31.42 9.67
CA GLN A 324 0.77 -30.30 8.75
C GLN A 324 -0.24 -30.62 7.65
N VAL A 325 -1.02 -29.64 7.24
CA VAL A 325 -2.02 -29.75 6.15
C VAL A 325 -2.01 -28.49 5.30
N THR A 326 -2.04 -28.67 3.98
CA THR A 326 -2.27 -27.56 3.04
C THR A 326 -3.77 -27.31 2.92
N LEU A 327 -4.21 -26.10 3.22
CA LEU A 327 -5.62 -25.70 3.20
C LEU A 327 -6.08 -25.49 1.75
N SER A 328 -7.20 -26.13 1.37
CA SER A 328 -7.82 -25.95 0.05
C SER A 328 -8.59 -24.63 -0.04
N TYR A 329 -8.56 -23.99 -1.22
CA TYR A 329 -9.33 -22.77 -1.50
C TYR A 329 -10.75 -23.04 -1.99
N ASP A 330 -11.14 -24.30 -2.22
CA ASP A 330 -12.44 -24.67 -2.80
C ASP A 330 -13.67 -24.29 -1.96
N THR A 331 -13.48 -23.98 -0.68
CA THR A 331 -14.55 -23.48 0.20
C THR A 331 -14.75 -21.97 0.09
N LEU A 332 -13.87 -21.24 -0.60
CA LEU A 332 -13.98 -19.80 -0.76
C LEU A 332 -14.98 -19.47 -1.88
N PRO A 333 -15.96 -18.58 -1.64
CA PRO A 333 -16.90 -18.20 -2.68
C PRO A 333 -16.18 -17.54 -3.86
N GLY A 334 -16.44 -17.99 -5.09
CA GLY A 334 -15.86 -17.46 -6.32
C GLY A 334 -14.41 -17.84 -6.60
N PHE A 335 -13.88 -18.86 -5.92
CA PHE A 335 -12.53 -19.37 -6.17
C PHE A 335 -12.34 -19.90 -7.60
N ASP A 336 -13.41 -20.31 -8.29
CA ASP A 336 -13.38 -20.88 -9.65
C ASP A 336 -14.17 -20.05 -10.70
N GLU A 337 -14.61 -18.84 -10.33
CA GLU A 337 -15.37 -17.95 -11.22
C GLU A 337 -14.47 -17.29 -12.28
N ASP A 338 -14.94 -17.24 -13.52
CA ASP A 338 -14.27 -16.50 -14.59
C ASP A 338 -14.68 -15.02 -14.58
N VAL A 339 -14.17 -14.29 -13.59
CA VAL A 339 -14.47 -12.87 -13.36
C VAL A 339 -14.02 -11.94 -14.51
N LEU A 340 -13.16 -12.43 -15.41
CA LEU A 340 -12.67 -11.72 -16.59
C LEU A 340 -13.36 -12.16 -17.89
N ALA A 341 -14.50 -12.87 -17.82
CA ALA A 341 -15.17 -13.42 -19.00
C ALA A 341 -15.57 -12.37 -20.04
N GLU A 342 -16.00 -11.18 -19.60
CA GLU A 342 -16.35 -10.08 -20.51
C GLU A 342 -15.11 -9.50 -21.19
N VAL A 343 -14.04 -9.23 -20.42
CA VAL A 343 -12.76 -8.74 -20.94
C VAL A 343 -12.17 -9.69 -21.99
N LYS A 344 -12.15 -11.00 -21.69
CA LYS A 344 -11.65 -12.02 -22.62
C LYS A 344 -12.50 -12.14 -23.88
N ARG A 345 -13.81 -11.87 -23.77
CA ARG A 345 -14.73 -11.88 -24.91
C ARG A 345 -14.51 -10.70 -25.83
N GLU A 346 -14.41 -9.48 -25.30
CA GLU A 346 -14.09 -8.27 -26.08
C GLU A 346 -12.77 -8.47 -26.85
N ASN A 347 -11.73 -8.97 -26.17
CA ASN A 347 -10.43 -9.20 -26.78
C ASN A 347 -10.43 -10.35 -27.81
N ALA A 348 -11.27 -11.38 -27.64
CA ALA A 348 -11.46 -12.42 -28.64
C ALA A 348 -12.20 -11.90 -29.88
N GLU A 349 -13.26 -11.12 -29.69
CA GLU A 349 -14.06 -10.52 -30.75
C GLU A 349 -13.23 -9.56 -31.61
N ALA A 350 -12.38 -8.73 -30.99
CA ALA A 350 -11.45 -7.84 -31.70
C ALA A 350 -10.47 -8.58 -32.61
N LYS A 351 -10.19 -9.86 -32.34
CA LYS A 351 -9.34 -10.74 -33.16
C LYS A 351 -10.15 -11.65 -34.10
N GLY A 352 -11.46 -11.43 -34.24
CA GLY A 352 -12.37 -12.23 -35.06
C GLY A 352 -12.70 -13.62 -34.48
N GLY A 353 -12.45 -13.83 -33.18
CA GLY A 353 -12.73 -15.07 -32.47
C GLY A 353 -13.93 -14.97 -31.53
N THR A 354 -14.16 -16.05 -30.76
CA THR A 354 -15.20 -16.12 -29.72
C THR A 354 -14.60 -16.68 -28.43
N TYR A 355 -15.05 -16.21 -27.26
CA TYR A 355 -14.63 -16.74 -25.97
C TYR A 355 -15.81 -17.39 -25.22
N ASN A 356 -15.60 -18.60 -24.70
CA ASN A 356 -16.54 -19.30 -23.84
C ASN A 356 -15.98 -19.38 -22.42
N SER A 357 -16.72 -18.80 -21.47
CA SER A 357 -16.35 -18.79 -20.07
C SER A 357 -16.29 -20.21 -19.48
N LYS A 358 -15.33 -20.46 -18.58
CA LYS A 358 -15.11 -21.77 -17.95
C LYS A 358 -14.85 -21.58 -16.45
N LYS A 359 -15.36 -22.52 -15.64
CA LYS A 359 -15.00 -22.59 -14.22
C LYS A 359 -13.65 -23.30 -14.04
N VAL A 360 -12.67 -22.57 -13.53
CA VAL A 360 -11.31 -23.06 -13.27
C VAL A 360 -10.84 -22.41 -11.99
N PRO A 361 -10.25 -23.17 -11.03
CA PRO A 361 -9.66 -22.59 -9.84
C PRO A 361 -8.69 -21.46 -10.18
N ARG A 362 -8.84 -20.33 -9.52
CA ARG A 362 -8.00 -19.15 -9.68
C ARG A 362 -6.75 -19.29 -8.84
N ASP A 363 -5.67 -18.66 -9.29
CA ASP A 363 -4.48 -18.48 -8.46
C ASP A 363 -4.80 -17.53 -7.32
N ILE A 364 -4.58 -17.98 -6.08
CA ILE A 364 -4.89 -17.23 -4.86
C ILE A 364 -3.62 -17.14 -4.03
N ASN A 365 -3.36 -15.93 -3.51
CA ASN A 365 -2.19 -15.63 -2.70
C ASN A 365 -2.59 -15.09 -1.34
N LEU A 366 -1.68 -15.22 -0.36
CA LEU A 366 -1.73 -14.34 0.80
C LEU A 366 -1.62 -12.90 0.29
N ILE A 367 -2.54 -12.03 0.69
CA ILE A 367 -2.53 -10.67 0.17
C ILE A 367 -1.25 -9.95 0.61
N ASP A 368 -0.56 -9.35 -0.36
CA ASP A 368 0.64 -8.55 -0.16
C ASP A 368 0.52 -7.35 -1.10
N THR A 369 0.12 -6.21 -0.55
CA THR A 369 -0.22 -5.01 -1.32
C THR A 369 0.66 -3.84 -0.93
N TRP A 370 0.95 -2.97 -1.91
CA TRP A 370 1.80 -1.82 -1.69
C TRP A 370 1.24 -0.84 -0.66
N GLY A 371 2.10 -0.44 0.27
CA GLY A 371 1.76 0.54 1.31
C GLY A 371 0.93 -0.03 2.46
N TRP A 372 0.57 -1.32 2.45
CA TRP A 372 -0.07 -1.98 3.58
C TRP A 372 0.95 -2.80 4.37
N ASN A 373 1.13 -2.45 5.64
CA ASN A 373 2.20 -3.00 6.48
C ASN A 373 1.68 -3.94 7.59
N GLN A 374 0.38 -4.22 7.62
CA GLN A 374 -0.21 -5.13 8.59
C GLN A 374 -0.06 -6.59 8.12
N SER A 375 0.16 -7.53 9.05
CA SER A 375 0.13 -8.96 8.74
C SER A 375 -1.24 -9.39 8.20
N ALA A 376 -1.24 -10.08 7.06
CA ALA A 376 -2.41 -10.77 6.50
C ALA A 376 -2.86 -12.02 7.27
N ILE A 377 -2.16 -12.38 8.35
CA ILE A 377 -2.53 -13.48 9.25
C ILE A 377 -2.70 -12.89 10.65
N ARG A 378 -3.89 -13.02 11.23
CA ARG A 378 -4.28 -12.43 12.51
C ARG A 378 -4.90 -13.50 13.40
N TRP A 379 -4.21 -13.86 14.48
CA TRP A 379 -4.77 -14.68 15.54
C TRP A 379 -5.59 -13.81 16.51
N ASN A 380 -6.64 -14.38 17.10
CA ASN A 380 -7.29 -13.77 18.26
C ASN A 380 -6.39 -13.93 19.51
N SER A 381 -6.70 -13.22 20.60
CA SER A 381 -5.81 -13.14 21.78
C SER A 381 -5.54 -14.49 22.46
N ASP A 382 -6.51 -15.40 22.45
CA ASP A 382 -6.40 -16.73 23.06
C ASP A 382 -5.86 -17.82 22.11
N GLY A 383 -5.57 -17.47 20.85
CA GLY A 383 -5.08 -18.41 19.83
C GLY A 383 -6.09 -19.45 19.36
N SER A 384 -7.36 -19.37 19.76
CA SER A 384 -8.40 -20.32 19.37
C SER A 384 -8.96 -20.07 17.96
N GLN A 385 -8.67 -18.92 17.35
CA GLN A 385 -9.07 -18.57 15.98
C GLN A 385 -7.94 -17.86 15.24
N VAL A 386 -7.86 -18.08 13.93
CA VAL A 386 -7.01 -17.33 13.01
C VAL A 386 -7.84 -16.83 11.85
N ALA A 387 -7.61 -15.58 11.44
CA ALA A 387 -8.12 -15.00 10.21
C ALA A 387 -6.97 -14.74 9.24
N VAL A 388 -7.17 -15.12 7.98
CA VAL A 388 -6.22 -14.99 6.88
C VAL A 388 -6.87 -14.14 5.79
N MET A 389 -6.16 -13.11 5.33
CA MET A 389 -6.57 -12.33 4.17
C MET A 389 -5.89 -12.84 2.91
N LEU A 390 -6.70 -13.17 1.91
CA LEU A 390 -6.28 -13.75 0.65
C LEU A 390 -6.71 -12.85 -0.51
N GLY A 391 -5.93 -12.79 -1.57
CA GLY A 391 -6.22 -12.05 -2.80
C GLY A 391 -6.10 -12.93 -4.04
N ALA A 392 -6.99 -12.73 -5.01
CA ALA A 392 -6.90 -13.39 -6.30
C ALA A 392 -5.80 -12.75 -7.17
N TRP A 393 -5.12 -13.55 -7.98
CA TRP A 393 -4.07 -13.12 -8.89
C TRP A 393 -4.52 -12.18 -10.03
N ASP A 394 -5.81 -12.15 -10.33
CA ASP A 394 -6.42 -11.20 -11.27
C ASP A 394 -6.86 -9.88 -10.60
N ASN A 395 -6.61 -9.75 -9.30
CA ASN A 395 -6.88 -8.59 -8.46
C ASN A 395 -8.36 -8.21 -8.31
N LYS A 396 -9.31 -9.09 -8.67
CA LYS A 396 -10.76 -8.79 -8.60
C LYS A 396 -11.41 -9.18 -7.28
N ASP A 397 -10.78 -10.06 -6.52
CA ASP A 397 -11.35 -10.57 -5.27
C ASP A 397 -10.33 -10.56 -4.12
N ARG A 398 -10.84 -10.21 -2.94
CA ARG A 398 -10.17 -10.38 -1.66
C ARG A 398 -11.10 -11.12 -0.70
N TRP A 399 -10.54 -12.07 0.04
CA TRP A 399 -11.26 -12.81 1.07
C TRP A 399 -10.65 -12.56 2.44
N ILE A 400 -11.49 -12.47 3.46
CA ILE A 400 -11.11 -12.73 4.85
C ILE A 400 -11.70 -14.09 5.19
N ALA A 401 -10.85 -15.04 5.57
CA ALA A 401 -11.27 -16.40 5.92
C ALA A 401 -10.70 -16.81 7.28
N THR A 402 -11.49 -17.52 8.08
CA THR A 402 -10.97 -18.23 9.26
C THR A 402 -10.65 -19.68 8.93
N VAL A 403 -9.97 -20.39 9.83
CA VAL A 403 -9.66 -21.82 9.67
C VAL A 403 -10.46 -22.63 10.67
N ASP A 404 -11.22 -23.62 10.17
CA ASP A 404 -11.78 -24.68 11.00
C ASP A 404 -10.66 -25.70 11.27
N PHE A 405 -10.09 -25.68 12.49
CA PHE A 405 -8.96 -26.55 12.82
C PHE A 405 -9.32 -28.03 12.87
N ASP A 406 -10.58 -28.37 13.16
CA ASP A 406 -11.05 -29.76 13.22
C ASP A 406 -11.25 -30.32 11.81
N LYS A 407 -11.83 -29.51 10.90
CA LYS A 407 -12.06 -29.90 9.51
C LYS A 407 -10.90 -29.56 8.57
N GLN A 408 -9.91 -28.81 9.04
CA GLN A 408 -8.74 -28.39 8.28
C GLN A 408 -9.07 -27.66 6.97
N GLN A 409 -10.04 -26.74 7.03
CA GLN A 409 -10.53 -26.00 5.85
C GLN A 409 -10.79 -24.53 6.16
N PHE A 410 -10.80 -23.68 5.13
CA PHE A 410 -11.21 -22.29 5.28
C PHE A 410 -12.72 -22.15 5.50
N ILE A 411 -13.10 -21.14 6.30
CA ILE A 411 -14.46 -20.62 6.43
C ILE A 411 -14.43 -19.16 5.98
N SER A 412 -15.12 -18.84 4.87
CA SER A 412 -15.21 -17.47 4.39
C SER A 412 -15.99 -16.59 5.37
N GLN A 413 -15.38 -15.46 5.77
CA GLN A 413 -16.00 -14.44 6.61
C GLN A 413 -16.41 -13.22 5.81
N HIS A 414 -15.61 -12.86 4.81
CA HIS A 414 -15.89 -11.75 3.91
C HIS A 414 -15.30 -12.02 2.54
N ARG A 415 -16.03 -11.68 1.48
CA ARG A 415 -15.52 -11.57 0.10
C ARG A 415 -15.79 -10.14 -0.35
N LEU A 416 -14.74 -9.43 -0.72
CA LEU A 416 -14.83 -8.18 -1.46
C LEU A 416 -14.55 -8.50 -2.92
N HIS A 417 -15.51 -8.16 -3.78
CA HIS A 417 -15.35 -8.25 -5.23
C HIS A 417 -15.39 -6.84 -5.83
N ASP A 418 -14.51 -6.57 -6.79
CA ASP A 418 -14.47 -5.35 -7.58
C ASP A 418 -14.23 -5.71 -9.06
N ASN A 419 -15.10 -5.23 -9.95
CA ASN A 419 -14.96 -5.45 -11.39
C ASN A 419 -13.68 -4.81 -11.96
N ALA A 420 -13.22 -3.73 -11.33
CA ALA A 420 -11.98 -3.05 -11.65
C ALA A 420 -10.81 -3.67 -10.89
N TRP A 421 -10.58 -3.35 -9.61
CA TRP A 421 -9.59 -4.06 -8.77
C TRP A 421 -9.74 -3.76 -7.29
N ILE A 422 -9.28 -4.71 -6.47
CA ILE A 422 -9.13 -4.56 -5.02
C ILE A 422 -8.02 -3.56 -4.70
N ASN A 423 -8.35 -2.55 -3.91
CA ASN A 423 -7.41 -1.50 -3.51
C ASN A 423 -6.22 -2.06 -2.70
N TYR A 424 -5.04 -1.43 -2.84
CA TYR A 424 -3.85 -1.79 -2.07
C TYR A 424 -4.00 -1.42 -0.58
N THR A 425 -4.68 -0.31 -0.31
CA THR A 425 -4.95 0.19 1.03
C THR A 425 -6.37 -0.16 1.47
N TYR A 426 -6.75 0.23 2.70
CA TYR A 426 -8.10 0.02 3.24
C TYR A 426 -8.46 -1.46 3.43
N ASN A 427 -7.46 -2.27 3.77
CA ASN A 427 -7.58 -3.69 4.04
C ASN A 427 -7.29 -4.04 5.51
N ASP A 428 -7.11 -3.05 6.39
CA ASP A 428 -6.85 -3.29 7.81
C ASP A 428 -7.95 -4.13 8.46
N PHE A 429 -7.54 -5.14 9.23
CA PHE A 429 -8.44 -6.03 9.94
C PHE A 429 -7.82 -6.60 11.22
N GLY A 430 -8.65 -7.14 12.09
CA GLY A 430 -8.20 -7.78 13.31
C GLY A 430 -9.37 -8.33 14.11
N TRP A 431 -9.07 -8.67 15.36
CA TRP A 431 -10.05 -9.20 16.31
C TRP A 431 -10.31 -8.16 17.39
N LEU A 432 -11.54 -8.14 17.91
CA LEU A 432 -11.78 -7.55 19.21
C LEU A 432 -11.07 -8.38 20.29
N ASN A 433 -10.57 -7.73 21.33
CA ASN A 433 -9.82 -8.39 22.40
C ASN A 433 -10.73 -9.40 23.10
N ASP A 434 -10.25 -10.63 23.29
CA ASP A 434 -10.95 -11.71 24.00
C ASP A 434 -12.34 -12.05 23.43
N GLN A 435 -12.55 -11.78 22.14
CA GLN A 435 -13.80 -12.06 21.44
C GLN A 435 -13.57 -12.63 20.04
N ASN A 436 -14.44 -13.55 19.63
CA ASN A 436 -14.48 -14.09 18.26
C ASN A 436 -15.28 -13.16 17.32
N THR A 437 -14.89 -11.89 17.31
CA THR A 437 -15.48 -10.83 16.49
C THR A 437 -14.38 -10.12 15.72
N LEU A 438 -14.49 -10.12 14.39
CA LEU A 438 -13.58 -9.40 13.51
C LEU A 438 -13.98 -7.92 13.44
N TYR A 439 -12.99 -7.04 13.38
CA TYR A 439 -13.14 -5.71 12.79
C TYR A 439 -12.39 -5.68 11.45
N TYR A 440 -12.90 -4.97 10.46
CA TYR A 440 -12.21 -4.82 9.17
C TYR A 440 -12.64 -3.58 8.40
N LEU A 441 -11.75 -3.10 7.53
CA LEU A 441 -12.05 -2.10 6.50
C LEU A 441 -12.51 -2.78 5.20
N SER A 442 -13.48 -2.17 4.53
CA SER A 442 -14.01 -2.66 3.26
C SER A 442 -14.58 -1.54 2.42
N GLU A 443 -14.24 -1.52 1.13
CA GLU A 443 -14.80 -0.62 0.13
C GLU A 443 -16.15 -1.11 -0.43
N GLN A 444 -16.80 -2.11 0.18
CA GLN A 444 -18.05 -2.71 -0.32
C GLN A 444 -19.20 -1.69 -0.53
N SER A 445 -19.16 -0.53 0.15
CA SER A 445 -20.13 0.55 -0.01
C SER A 445 -19.73 1.62 -1.04
N GLY A 446 -18.61 1.45 -1.75
CA GLY A 446 -17.99 2.48 -2.60
C GLY A 446 -16.96 3.35 -1.89
N TYR A 447 -16.88 3.28 -0.57
CA TYR A 447 -15.88 3.97 0.25
C TYR A 447 -15.36 3.00 1.30
N SER A 448 -14.09 3.13 1.70
CA SER A 448 -13.56 2.39 2.84
C SER A 448 -14.35 2.75 4.11
N GLN A 449 -15.03 1.77 4.69
CA GLN A 449 -15.77 1.91 5.94
C GLN A 449 -15.36 0.80 6.92
N LEU A 450 -15.57 1.06 8.22
CA LEU A 450 -15.27 0.11 9.28
C LEU A 450 -16.47 -0.79 9.57
N TYR A 451 -16.23 -2.09 9.67
CA TYR A 451 -17.23 -3.12 9.95
C TYR A 451 -16.83 -3.96 11.16
N LEU A 452 -17.82 -4.41 11.94
CA LEU A 452 -17.70 -5.48 12.91
C LEU A 452 -18.43 -6.72 12.43
N LYS A 453 -17.83 -7.90 12.62
CA LYS A 453 -18.43 -9.18 12.25
C LYS A 453 -18.10 -10.26 13.28
N PRO A 454 -19.06 -10.61 14.15
CA PRO A 454 -19.02 -11.89 14.86
C PRO A 454 -19.05 -13.04 13.85
N LEU A 455 -18.25 -14.08 14.04
CA LEU A 455 -18.03 -15.14 13.02
C LEU A 455 -19.32 -15.76 12.48
N ASN A 456 -20.28 -16.02 13.37
CA ASN A 456 -21.56 -16.66 13.03
C ASN A 456 -22.71 -15.67 12.75
N SER A 457 -22.40 -14.38 12.59
CA SER A 457 -23.38 -13.31 12.40
C SER A 457 -23.06 -12.47 11.15
N LYS A 458 -24.06 -11.69 10.72
CA LYS A 458 -23.86 -10.68 9.67
C LYS A 458 -22.94 -9.57 10.18
N ALA A 459 -22.20 -8.97 9.26
CA ALA A 459 -21.40 -7.78 9.57
C ALA A 459 -22.31 -6.57 9.85
N LYS A 460 -21.88 -5.72 10.78
CA LYS A 460 -22.48 -4.43 11.13
C LYS A 460 -21.50 -3.33 10.73
N ALA A 461 -21.95 -2.37 9.92
CA ALA A 461 -21.18 -1.17 9.64
C ALA A 461 -21.11 -0.30 10.91
N MET A 462 -19.91 0.13 11.28
CA MET A 462 -19.66 1.06 12.39
C MET A 462 -19.50 2.50 11.90
N THR A 463 -19.10 2.68 10.65
CA THR A 463 -19.04 3.96 9.97
C THR A 463 -19.79 3.84 8.62
N ALA A 464 -20.34 4.95 8.14
CA ALA A 464 -20.99 5.01 6.84
C ALA A 464 -20.98 6.45 6.31
N GLY A 465 -20.80 6.62 5.00
CA GLY A 465 -20.86 7.91 4.30
C GLY A 465 -19.96 7.97 3.08
N LYS A 466 -19.95 9.13 2.41
CA LYS A 466 -19.08 9.43 1.25
C LYS A 466 -17.72 9.97 1.69
N PHE A 467 -17.00 9.19 2.49
CA PHE A 467 -15.65 9.50 2.98
C PHE A 467 -14.89 8.20 3.23
N VAL A 468 -13.56 8.24 3.19
CA VAL A 468 -12.72 7.07 3.45
C VAL A 468 -12.32 7.00 4.93
N VAL A 469 -12.37 5.80 5.50
CA VAL A 469 -11.82 5.44 6.81
C VAL A 469 -10.51 4.67 6.63
N SER A 470 -9.50 4.95 7.45
CA SER A 470 -8.20 4.30 7.43
C SER A 470 -7.59 4.17 8.82
N GLU A 471 -6.59 3.29 8.96
CA GLU A 471 -5.75 3.13 10.15
C GLU A 471 -6.55 2.96 11.45
N PRO A 472 -7.41 1.93 11.57
CA PRO A 472 -8.16 1.67 12.78
C PRO A 472 -7.25 1.18 13.92
N THR A 473 -7.36 1.82 15.08
CA THR A 473 -6.66 1.45 16.33
C THR A 473 -7.69 1.09 17.40
N LEU A 474 -7.76 -0.19 17.77
CA LEU A 474 -8.65 -0.72 18.81
C LEU A 474 -8.09 -0.46 20.22
N THR A 475 -8.94 0.01 21.14
CA THR A 475 -8.57 0.15 22.57
C THR A 475 -8.54 -1.20 23.28
N SER A 476 -7.69 -1.31 24.30
CA SER A 476 -7.51 -2.51 25.13
C SER A 476 -8.82 -3.04 25.72
N ASP A 477 -9.74 -2.14 26.06
CA ASP A 477 -11.04 -2.46 26.68
C ASP A 477 -12.19 -2.72 25.69
N ASN A 478 -11.92 -2.75 24.38
CA ASN A 478 -12.92 -2.85 23.31
C ASN A 478 -14.01 -1.76 23.33
N LYS A 479 -13.82 -0.62 24.00
CA LYS A 479 -14.82 0.45 23.97
C LYS A 479 -14.78 1.25 22.68
N PHE A 480 -13.58 1.49 22.13
CA PHE A 480 -13.42 2.37 21.00
C PHE A 480 -12.50 1.78 19.92
N ILE A 481 -12.79 2.16 18.67
CA ILE A 481 -11.80 2.16 17.59
C ILE A 481 -11.55 3.61 17.20
N TYR A 482 -10.30 4.07 17.33
CA TYR A 482 -9.81 5.32 16.74
C TYR A 482 -9.49 5.10 15.26
N TYR A 483 -9.64 6.11 14.42
CA TYR A 483 -9.34 6.01 13.00
C TYR A 483 -9.13 7.38 12.35
N LYS A 484 -8.49 7.40 11.17
CA LYS A 484 -8.30 8.57 10.32
C LYS A 484 -9.36 8.61 9.22
N ALA A 485 -9.99 9.76 8.98
CA ALA A 485 -10.99 9.91 7.91
C ALA A 485 -11.07 11.34 7.33
N ASN A 486 -11.70 11.46 6.16
CA ASN A 486 -11.86 12.72 5.42
C ASN A 486 -13.34 13.15 5.27
N LYS A 487 -14.07 13.23 6.40
CA LYS A 487 -15.54 13.42 6.40
C LYS A 487 -16.02 14.75 5.84
N GLU A 488 -15.25 15.81 6.05
CA GLU A 488 -15.65 17.18 5.68
C GLU A 488 -15.30 17.52 4.24
N HIS A 489 -14.10 17.13 3.79
CA HIS A 489 -13.60 17.40 2.45
C HIS A 489 -12.64 16.28 2.05
N PRO A 490 -12.62 15.79 0.78
CA PRO A 490 -11.77 14.67 0.37
C PRO A 490 -10.27 14.87 0.67
N GLY A 491 -9.81 16.12 0.65
CA GLY A 491 -8.44 16.56 0.95
C GLY A 491 -8.13 16.98 2.39
N LEU A 492 -9.06 16.81 3.33
CA LEU A 492 -8.90 17.16 4.75
C LEU A 492 -9.00 15.89 5.58
N TYR A 493 -7.98 15.57 6.36
CA TYR A 493 -7.93 14.32 7.15
C TYR A 493 -7.80 14.62 8.64
N GLU A 494 -8.76 14.12 9.42
CA GLU A 494 -8.82 14.26 10.87
C GLU A 494 -8.99 12.90 11.55
N ILE A 495 -8.83 12.92 12.87
CA ILE A 495 -8.90 11.75 13.74
C ILE A 495 -10.28 11.69 14.39
N TYR A 496 -10.86 10.50 14.36
CA TYR A 496 -12.17 10.19 14.91
C TYR A 496 -12.07 8.95 15.80
N ARG A 497 -13.12 8.68 16.55
CA ARG A 497 -13.34 7.38 17.18
C ARG A 497 -14.79 6.95 17.06
N VAL A 498 -15.02 5.65 17.08
CA VAL A 498 -16.37 5.07 17.19
C VAL A 498 -16.46 4.24 18.46
N ASN A 499 -17.54 4.45 19.23
CA ASN A 499 -17.89 3.60 20.37
C ASN A 499 -18.49 2.29 19.84
N LEU A 500 -17.92 1.14 20.22
CA LEU A 500 -18.32 -0.16 19.68
C LEU A 500 -19.67 -0.66 20.20
N GLU A 501 -20.08 -0.22 21.39
CA GLU A 501 -21.36 -0.58 21.99
C GLU A 501 -22.51 0.27 21.38
N THR A 502 -22.37 1.59 21.44
CA THR A 502 -23.44 2.52 21.03
C THR A 502 -23.44 2.79 19.52
N GLY A 503 -22.31 2.59 18.84
CA GLY A 503 -22.10 3.04 17.46
C GLY A 503 -21.95 4.55 17.32
N GLN A 504 -21.79 5.28 18.43
CA GLN A 504 -21.59 6.73 18.41
C GLN A 504 -20.22 7.06 17.81
N ASP A 505 -20.24 7.96 16.83
CA ASP A 505 -19.07 8.44 16.11
C ASP A 505 -18.70 9.85 16.58
N GLU A 506 -17.43 10.06 16.96
CA GLU A 506 -16.95 11.30 17.55
C GLU A 506 -15.67 11.81 16.89
N GLN A 507 -15.62 13.10 16.56
CA GLN A 507 -14.42 13.78 16.07
C GLN A 507 -13.48 14.13 17.23
N ILE A 508 -12.20 13.82 17.06
CA ILE A 508 -11.16 14.07 18.06
C ILE A 508 -10.36 15.33 17.72
N THR A 509 -9.94 15.46 16.46
CA THR A 509 -9.14 16.60 15.98
C THR A 509 -9.90 17.43 14.96
N ASP A 510 -9.57 18.72 14.93
CA ASP A 510 -10.11 19.73 14.01
C ASP A 510 -9.00 20.76 13.78
N LEU A 511 -8.00 20.37 13.00
CA LEU A 511 -6.73 21.10 12.84
C LEU A 511 -6.60 21.78 11.48
N ASP A 512 -7.49 21.50 10.53
CA ASP A 512 -7.52 22.02 9.17
C ASP A 512 -6.23 21.71 8.39
N GLY A 513 -6.07 20.44 7.98
CA GLY A 513 -4.90 20.03 7.21
C GLY A 513 -4.85 18.53 6.96
N LEU A 514 -3.62 17.98 6.99
CA LEU A 514 -3.39 16.54 7.03
C LEU A 514 -2.91 16.17 8.43
N THR A 515 -3.72 15.38 9.14
CA THR A 515 -3.41 14.88 10.47
C THR A 515 -3.29 13.36 10.45
N ASP A 516 -2.16 12.87 10.95
CA ASP A 516 -1.90 11.46 11.25
C ASP A 516 -1.76 11.26 12.77
N TYR A 517 -1.92 10.04 13.27
CA TYR A 517 -1.97 9.78 14.71
C TYR A 517 -1.33 8.47 15.17
N GLN A 518 -0.92 8.46 16.44
CA GLN A 518 -0.64 7.26 17.22
C GLN A 518 -1.25 7.40 18.61
N LEU A 519 -2.00 6.39 19.04
CA LEU A 519 -2.52 6.31 20.40
C LEU A 519 -1.39 5.94 21.37
N SER A 520 -1.34 6.59 22.53
CA SER A 520 -0.34 6.30 23.57
C SER A 520 -0.52 4.88 24.14
N PRO A 521 0.54 4.26 24.68
CA PRO A 521 0.44 2.90 25.27
C PRO A 521 -0.59 2.77 26.41
N ASN A 522 -0.85 3.85 27.16
CA ASN A 522 -1.91 3.90 28.17
C ASN A 522 -3.28 4.35 27.63
N GLU A 523 -3.38 4.64 26.33
CA GLU A 523 -4.61 5.01 25.61
C GLU A 523 -5.22 6.36 25.99
N GLN A 524 -4.47 7.21 26.70
CA GLN A 524 -4.95 8.51 27.21
C GLN A 524 -4.62 9.70 26.29
N GLN A 525 -3.65 9.56 25.38
CA GLN A 525 -3.17 10.66 24.54
C GLN A 525 -2.95 10.23 23.09
N LEU A 526 -2.99 11.20 22.18
CA LEU A 526 -2.65 11.06 20.77
C LEU A 526 -1.36 11.82 20.48
N LEU A 527 -0.39 11.14 19.87
CA LEU A 527 0.72 11.76 19.17
C LEU A 527 0.24 12.04 17.75
N LEU A 528 0.23 13.32 17.37
CA LEU A 528 -0.25 13.77 16.07
C LEU A 528 0.93 14.22 15.22
N THR A 529 0.96 13.81 13.95
CA THR A 529 1.79 14.43 12.92
C THR A 529 0.86 15.27 12.06
N HIS A 530 1.01 16.60 12.12
CA HIS A 530 0.08 17.50 11.44
C HIS A 530 0.84 18.49 10.54
N SER A 531 0.27 18.74 9.36
CA SER A 531 0.78 19.72 8.40
C SER A 531 -0.35 20.55 7.80
N LYS A 532 -0.01 21.76 7.35
CA LYS A 532 -0.89 22.64 6.57
C LYS A 532 -0.31 22.86 5.18
N ILE A 533 -1.13 23.35 4.26
CA ILE A 533 -0.79 23.49 2.84
C ILE A 533 0.53 24.22 2.56
N MET A 534 0.91 25.18 3.41
CA MET A 534 2.19 25.91 3.32
C MET A 534 3.17 25.61 4.46
N MET A 535 2.87 24.67 5.35
CA MET A 535 3.67 24.39 6.54
C MET A 535 4.03 22.90 6.62
N PRO A 536 5.33 22.55 6.55
CA PRO A 536 5.80 21.17 6.71
C PRO A 536 5.30 20.51 8.01
N PRO A 537 5.23 19.17 8.03
CA PRO A 537 4.70 18.44 9.19
C PRO A 537 5.52 18.68 10.47
N GLU A 538 4.80 18.80 11.58
CA GLU A 538 5.34 18.89 12.93
C GLU A 538 4.61 17.91 13.84
N LEU A 539 5.20 17.63 15.00
CA LEU A 539 4.59 16.79 16.03
C LEU A 539 3.78 17.63 17.01
N TYR A 540 2.64 17.07 17.42
CA TYR A 540 1.75 17.61 18.42
C TYR A 540 1.27 16.49 19.34
N VAL A 541 0.75 16.87 20.51
CA VAL A 541 0.07 15.96 21.43
C VAL A 541 -1.30 16.50 21.79
N ALA A 542 -2.27 15.62 21.96
CA ALA A 542 -3.61 15.92 22.43
C ALA A 542 -4.10 14.81 23.36
N ASP A 543 -5.06 15.10 24.24
CA ASP A 543 -5.75 14.04 24.97
C ASP A 543 -6.57 13.18 24.00
N ALA A 544 -6.71 11.89 24.27
CA ALA A 544 -7.53 10.96 23.49
C ALA A 544 -9.03 11.13 23.81
N ALA A 545 -9.52 12.36 23.67
CA ALA A 545 -10.89 12.76 23.97
C ALA A 545 -11.43 13.73 22.91
N PRO A 546 -12.76 13.76 22.68
CA PRO A 546 -13.36 14.63 21.68
C PRO A 546 -13.02 16.10 21.95
N LYS A 547 -12.62 16.84 20.91
CA LYS A 547 -12.30 18.28 20.96
C LYS A 547 -11.19 18.63 21.96
N ALA A 548 -10.25 17.72 22.19
CA ALA A 548 -9.10 17.95 23.06
C ALA A 548 -8.23 19.11 22.54
N SER A 549 -7.65 19.88 23.46
CA SER A 549 -6.70 20.94 23.08
C SER A 549 -5.38 20.33 22.60
N VAL A 550 -4.86 20.85 21.49
CA VAL A 550 -3.63 20.33 20.86
C VAL A 550 -2.42 21.19 21.24
N SER A 551 -1.33 20.55 21.66
CA SER A 551 -0.05 21.19 22.02
C SER A 551 1.05 20.80 21.03
N ARG A 552 1.74 21.79 20.45
CA ARG A 552 2.88 21.56 19.54
C ARG A 552 4.13 21.12 20.30
N LEU A 553 4.82 20.10 19.79
CA LEU A 553 6.03 19.52 20.38
C LEU A 553 7.31 19.92 19.65
N THR A 554 7.23 20.08 18.33
CA THR A 554 8.40 20.40 17.49
C THR A 554 8.20 21.70 16.72
N ASN A 555 9.28 22.45 16.56
CA ASN A 555 9.35 23.62 15.69
C ASN A 555 10.67 23.56 14.90
N THR A 556 10.60 22.94 13.73
CA THR A 556 11.74 22.53 12.90
C THR A 556 11.81 23.23 11.56
N VAL A 557 10.73 23.90 11.15
CA VAL A 557 10.69 24.81 10.00
C VAL A 557 11.70 25.95 10.21
N SER A 558 12.51 26.25 9.20
CA SER A 558 13.58 27.24 9.33
C SER A 558 13.08 28.68 9.15
N ASP A 559 13.75 29.65 9.79
CA ASP A 559 13.50 31.07 9.53
C ASP A 559 13.77 31.45 8.06
N THR A 560 14.73 30.77 7.41
CA THR A 560 15.03 30.96 5.99
C THR A 560 13.84 30.61 5.11
N PHE A 561 13.10 29.55 5.44
CA PHE A 561 11.88 29.19 4.73
C PHE A 561 10.75 30.17 5.04
N LEU A 562 10.55 30.51 6.31
CA LEU A 562 9.49 31.44 6.73
C LEU A 562 9.65 32.85 6.15
N ASN A 563 10.87 33.25 5.76
CA ASN A 563 11.13 34.53 5.12
C ASN A 563 10.89 34.53 3.59
N LYS A 564 10.57 33.38 2.97
CA LYS A 564 10.29 33.32 1.53
C LYS A 564 8.84 33.69 1.23
N LYS A 565 8.68 34.62 0.29
CA LYS A 565 7.40 34.94 -0.33
C LYS A 565 6.94 33.79 -1.21
N LEU A 566 6.00 33.01 -0.70
CA LEU A 566 5.33 31.90 -1.39
C LEU A 566 3.84 32.24 -1.54
N ILE A 567 3.24 31.80 -2.64
CA ILE A 567 1.83 32.09 -2.96
C ILE A 567 0.97 30.93 -2.49
N ALA A 568 0.02 31.23 -1.63
CA ALA A 568 -0.91 30.24 -1.12
C ALA A 568 -1.98 29.89 -2.20
N PRO A 569 -2.22 28.60 -2.51
CA PRO A 569 -3.23 28.23 -3.50
C PRO A 569 -4.64 28.28 -2.90
N LYS A 570 -5.66 28.57 -3.70
CA LYS A 570 -7.05 28.28 -3.31
C LYS A 570 -7.41 26.86 -3.75
N ILE A 571 -8.12 26.11 -2.92
CA ILE A 571 -8.76 24.86 -3.35
C ILE A 571 -10.13 25.21 -3.94
N VAL A 572 -10.38 24.79 -5.18
CA VAL A 572 -11.62 25.05 -5.91
C VAL A 572 -12.25 23.73 -6.38
N ALA A 573 -13.57 23.72 -6.49
CA ALA A 573 -14.33 22.63 -7.10
C ALA A 573 -14.57 22.94 -8.59
N VAL A 574 -13.86 22.24 -9.49
CA VAL A 574 -14.06 22.31 -10.94
C VAL A 574 -15.25 21.43 -11.31
N PRO A 575 -16.33 21.96 -11.89
CA PRO A 575 -17.44 21.14 -12.36
C PRO A 575 -16.97 20.13 -13.41
N SER A 576 -17.34 18.86 -13.25
CA SER A 576 -17.03 17.84 -14.26
C SER A 576 -18.13 17.78 -15.31
N SER A 577 -17.74 17.69 -16.58
CA SER A 577 -18.66 17.42 -17.69
C SER A 577 -19.01 15.94 -17.85
N HIS A 578 -18.36 15.06 -17.08
CA HIS A 578 -18.45 13.60 -17.22
C HIS A 578 -19.07 12.88 -16.01
N GLN A 579 -19.27 13.56 -14.89
CA GLN A 579 -19.86 13.01 -13.67
C GLN A 579 -20.47 14.10 -12.77
N GLY A 580 -21.22 13.69 -11.74
CA GLY A 580 -21.93 14.62 -10.86
C GLY A 580 -21.09 15.24 -9.73
N GLU A 581 -19.95 14.65 -9.38
CA GLU A 581 -19.05 15.17 -8.35
C GLU A 581 -17.95 16.02 -9.00
N PRO A 582 -17.56 17.17 -8.41
CA PRO A 582 -16.54 18.05 -8.99
C PRO A 582 -15.12 17.47 -8.86
N VAL A 583 -14.23 17.92 -9.74
CA VAL A 583 -12.79 17.69 -9.67
C VAL A 583 -12.17 18.78 -8.80
N TYR A 584 -11.55 18.42 -7.68
CA TYR A 584 -10.91 19.42 -6.82
C TYR A 584 -9.53 19.78 -7.35
N ALA A 585 -9.20 21.06 -7.29
CA ALA A 585 -7.93 21.58 -7.77
C ALA A 585 -7.37 22.65 -6.84
N LYS A 586 -6.04 22.69 -6.69
CA LYS A 586 -5.31 23.86 -6.19
C LYS A 586 -5.11 24.85 -7.34
N VAL A 587 -5.42 26.12 -7.09
CA VAL A 587 -5.21 27.21 -8.05
C VAL A 587 -4.36 28.29 -7.40
N TYR A 588 -3.21 28.56 -8.02
CA TYR A 588 -2.30 29.63 -7.66
C TYR A 588 -2.59 30.82 -8.58
N TYR A 589 -2.95 31.94 -7.97
CA TYR A 589 -3.26 33.18 -8.69
C TYR A 589 -2.06 34.13 -8.67
N PRO A 590 -1.85 34.89 -9.75
CA PRO A 590 -0.95 36.03 -9.72
C PRO A 590 -1.33 37.03 -8.62
N ALA A 591 -0.33 37.71 -8.06
CA ALA A 591 -0.56 38.69 -6.99
C ALA A 591 -1.44 39.88 -7.42
N ASP A 592 -1.53 40.17 -8.72
CA ASP A 592 -2.38 41.21 -9.30
C ASP A 592 -3.75 40.69 -9.79
N TYR A 593 -4.07 39.42 -9.56
CA TYR A 593 -5.35 38.82 -9.96
C TYR A 593 -6.52 39.46 -9.22
N GLN A 594 -7.57 39.80 -9.97
CA GLN A 594 -8.84 40.27 -9.43
C GLN A 594 -9.96 39.37 -9.95
N GLU A 595 -10.82 38.91 -9.04
CA GLU A 595 -11.96 38.07 -9.39
C GLU A 595 -12.88 38.80 -10.37
N GLY A 596 -13.22 38.14 -11.48
CA GLY A 596 -14.03 38.70 -12.55
C GLY A 596 -13.31 39.69 -13.48
N GLU A 597 -11.97 39.80 -13.41
CA GLU A 597 -11.23 40.63 -14.36
C GLU A 597 -11.38 40.10 -15.80
N THR A 598 -11.44 41.01 -16.78
CA THR A 598 -11.57 40.69 -18.21
C THR A 598 -10.45 41.32 -19.02
N GLY A 599 -9.98 40.65 -20.08
CA GLY A 599 -9.01 41.21 -21.04
C GLY A 599 -7.52 41.16 -20.63
N LYS A 600 -7.17 40.50 -19.52
CA LYS A 600 -5.78 40.25 -19.13
C LYS A 600 -5.15 39.08 -19.90
N ASN A 601 -5.96 38.17 -20.45
CA ASN A 601 -5.54 37.02 -21.25
C ASN A 601 -4.34 36.29 -20.62
N ARG A 602 -4.55 35.80 -19.39
CA ARG A 602 -3.46 35.22 -18.59
C ARG A 602 -2.97 33.92 -19.19
N LYS A 603 -1.66 33.69 -19.05
CA LYS A 603 -1.04 32.40 -19.37
C LYS A 603 -1.32 31.43 -18.23
N ALA A 604 -1.45 30.15 -18.54
CA ALA A 604 -1.68 29.14 -17.52
C ALA A 604 -0.80 27.91 -17.67
N VAL A 605 -0.60 27.22 -16.55
CA VAL A 605 0.09 25.93 -16.51
C VAL A 605 -0.73 24.96 -15.65
N ILE A 606 -0.97 23.75 -16.15
CA ILE A 606 -1.52 22.65 -15.34
C ILE A 606 -0.39 21.69 -14.94
N PHE A 607 -0.27 21.43 -13.65
CA PHE A 607 0.58 20.39 -13.09
C PHE A 607 -0.20 19.09 -12.90
N ASN A 608 0.34 17.99 -13.44
CA ASN A 608 -0.21 16.65 -13.29
C ASN A 608 0.58 15.89 -12.22
N HIS A 609 -0.04 15.60 -11.07
CA HIS A 609 0.61 14.82 -10.03
C HIS A 609 0.86 13.36 -10.47
N GLY A 610 1.74 12.65 -9.77
CA GLY A 610 2.21 11.30 -10.14
C GLY A 610 1.36 10.13 -9.62
N ALA A 611 1.81 8.92 -9.97
CA ALA A 611 1.24 7.58 -9.68
C ALA A 611 -0.27 7.35 -9.93
N GLY A 612 -0.99 8.26 -10.59
CA GLY A 612 -2.39 8.09 -11.06
C GLY A 612 -3.45 8.04 -9.96
N TYR A 613 -3.11 7.54 -8.78
CA TYR A 613 -3.96 7.45 -7.60
C TYR A 613 -3.43 8.25 -6.41
N LEU A 614 -2.43 9.12 -6.58
CA LEU A 614 -2.09 10.07 -5.53
C LEU A 614 -3.21 11.11 -5.36
N GLN A 615 -3.09 11.90 -4.31
CA GLN A 615 -3.93 13.05 -4.05
C GLN A 615 -2.98 14.20 -3.78
N ASN A 616 -3.24 15.35 -4.37
CA ASN A 616 -2.45 16.54 -4.23
C ASN A 616 -3.30 17.79 -3.94
N SER A 617 -4.62 17.80 -4.21
CA SER A 617 -5.54 18.89 -3.81
C SER A 617 -6.01 18.79 -2.36
N HIS A 618 -5.10 18.38 -1.47
CA HIS A 618 -5.31 18.29 -0.03
C HIS A 618 -4.83 19.54 0.73
N MET A 619 -5.33 19.74 1.95
CA MET A 619 -5.08 20.90 2.80
C MET A 619 -3.75 20.84 3.59
N GLY A 620 -2.98 19.75 3.49
CA GLY A 620 -1.67 19.60 4.13
C GLY A 620 -0.46 19.85 3.22
N TRP A 621 0.73 19.68 3.78
CA TRP A 621 2.00 19.84 3.08
C TRP A 621 2.21 18.71 2.05
N SER A 622 2.40 19.07 0.79
CA SER A 622 2.57 18.07 -0.28
C SER A 622 4.00 17.53 -0.34
N ASN A 623 4.13 16.26 -0.74
CA ASN A 623 5.40 15.69 -1.16
C ASN A 623 5.95 16.34 -2.45
N TYR A 624 5.09 17.03 -3.21
CA TYR A 624 5.43 17.89 -4.36
C TYR A 624 5.83 19.30 -3.92
N PHE A 625 6.65 19.41 -2.88
CA PHE A 625 7.02 20.71 -2.31
C PHE A 625 7.88 21.56 -3.27
N ARG A 626 8.61 20.93 -4.20
CA ARG A 626 9.41 21.62 -5.23
C ARG A 626 8.51 22.25 -6.28
N GLU A 627 7.53 21.49 -6.73
CA GLU A 627 6.46 21.89 -7.63
C GLU A 627 5.67 23.04 -7.02
N PHE A 628 5.27 22.95 -5.74
CA PHE A 628 4.64 24.06 -5.02
C PHE A 628 5.46 25.36 -5.08
N MET A 629 6.76 25.28 -4.84
CA MET A 629 7.63 26.46 -4.93
C MET A 629 7.81 26.95 -6.38
N PHE A 630 7.78 26.06 -7.35
CA PHE A 630 7.79 26.42 -8.77
C PHE A 630 6.46 27.06 -9.21
N HIS A 631 5.33 26.57 -8.72
CA HIS A 631 4.00 27.16 -8.93
C HIS A 631 3.96 28.58 -8.35
N SER A 632 4.51 28.77 -7.15
CA SER A 632 4.63 30.09 -6.53
C SER A 632 5.49 31.04 -7.39
N LEU A 633 6.60 30.55 -7.96
CA LEU A 633 7.43 31.33 -8.87
C LEU A 633 6.66 31.72 -10.14
N LEU A 634 6.01 30.77 -10.82
CA LEU A 634 5.22 31.04 -12.01
C LEU A 634 4.07 32.03 -11.74
N ALA A 635 3.34 31.85 -10.65
CA ALA A 635 2.28 32.77 -10.26
C ALA A 635 2.81 34.19 -9.97
N SER A 636 3.98 34.32 -9.35
CA SER A 636 4.63 35.63 -9.16
C SER A 636 5.00 36.33 -10.47
N GLU A 637 5.10 35.59 -11.58
CA GLU A 637 5.39 36.09 -12.92
C GLU A 637 4.14 36.27 -13.80
N GLY A 638 2.94 36.10 -13.24
CA GLY A 638 1.68 36.38 -13.95
C GLY A 638 0.96 35.15 -14.53
N TYR A 639 1.47 33.94 -14.28
CA TYR A 639 0.78 32.70 -14.69
C TYR A 639 -0.31 32.31 -13.70
N VAL A 640 -1.44 31.79 -14.19
CA VAL A 640 -2.35 30.98 -13.36
C VAL A 640 -1.81 29.55 -13.35
N VAL A 641 -1.65 28.95 -12.18
CA VAL A 641 -1.20 27.55 -12.09
C VAL A 641 -2.27 26.70 -11.43
N MET A 642 -2.62 25.58 -12.06
CA MET A 642 -3.62 24.64 -11.56
C MET A 642 -2.98 23.26 -11.32
N ASP A 643 -3.39 22.59 -10.25
CA ASP A 643 -2.92 21.28 -9.82
C ASP A 643 -4.14 20.48 -9.36
N MET A 644 -4.53 19.46 -10.13
CA MET A 644 -5.86 18.83 -10.07
C MET A 644 -5.79 17.40 -9.52
N ASP A 645 -6.77 17.02 -8.69
CA ASP A 645 -7.03 15.64 -8.33
C ASP A 645 -8.05 15.04 -9.30
N TYR A 646 -7.58 14.52 -10.43
CA TYR A 646 -8.39 13.91 -11.49
C TYR A 646 -8.99 12.54 -11.10
N ARG A 647 -9.97 12.04 -11.87
CA ARG A 647 -10.51 10.69 -11.76
C ARG A 647 -9.38 9.67 -11.76
N GLY A 648 -9.33 8.82 -10.73
CA GLY A 648 -8.19 7.97 -10.42
C GLY A 648 -7.53 8.31 -9.07
N SER A 649 -7.50 9.59 -8.68
CA SER A 649 -6.89 10.07 -7.43
C SER A 649 -7.53 9.46 -6.17
N LYS A 650 -6.74 9.27 -5.11
CA LYS A 650 -7.24 8.73 -3.83
C LYS A 650 -8.04 9.78 -3.04
N GLY A 651 -8.82 9.30 -2.07
CA GLY A 651 -9.60 10.14 -1.14
C GLY A 651 -11.07 10.30 -1.51
N TYR A 652 -11.44 9.99 -2.77
CA TYR A 652 -12.78 10.22 -3.32
C TYR A 652 -13.67 8.97 -3.37
N GLY A 653 -13.16 7.82 -2.92
CA GLY A 653 -13.85 6.53 -2.94
C GLY A 653 -13.40 5.62 -4.09
N ARG A 654 -13.89 4.38 -4.07
CA ARG A 654 -13.57 3.32 -5.04
C ARG A 654 -13.97 3.71 -6.45
N ASP A 655 -15.18 4.22 -6.65
CA ASP A 655 -15.72 4.46 -7.99
C ASP A 655 -14.93 5.58 -8.70
N TRP A 656 -14.47 6.59 -7.95
CA TRP A 656 -13.53 7.60 -8.46
C TRP A 656 -12.16 7.00 -8.79
N ARG A 657 -11.58 6.23 -7.85
CA ARG A 657 -10.28 5.56 -8.03
C ARG A 657 -10.28 4.65 -9.26
N THR A 658 -11.37 3.95 -9.50
CA THR A 658 -11.50 2.91 -10.54
C THR A 658 -11.99 3.44 -11.89
N ALA A 659 -12.33 4.73 -12.00
CA ALA A 659 -12.81 5.33 -13.24
C ALA A 659 -11.85 5.15 -14.44
N ILE A 660 -10.55 4.99 -14.16
CA ILE A 660 -9.48 4.77 -15.15
C ILE A 660 -9.28 3.29 -15.53
N TYR A 661 -10.09 2.38 -15.00
CA TYR A 661 -9.96 0.95 -15.28
C TYR A 661 -10.03 0.67 -16.77
N ARG A 662 -9.01 -0.02 -17.29
CA ARG A 662 -8.79 -0.35 -18.71
C ARG A 662 -8.70 0.85 -19.65
N HIS A 663 -8.57 2.07 -19.12
CA HIS A 663 -8.60 3.30 -19.91
C HIS A 663 -7.86 4.47 -19.23
N MET A 664 -6.70 4.19 -18.63
CA MET A 664 -5.78 5.23 -18.17
C MET A 664 -5.50 6.23 -19.30
N GLY A 665 -5.45 7.51 -18.96
CA GLY A 665 -5.15 8.61 -19.89
C GLY A 665 -6.35 9.08 -20.70
N LYS A 666 -7.58 8.68 -20.34
CA LYS A 666 -8.80 9.24 -20.93
C LYS A 666 -9.63 10.01 -19.90
N PRO A 667 -10.19 9.39 -18.83
CA PRO A 667 -10.92 10.14 -17.80
C PRO A 667 -10.11 11.30 -17.23
N GLU A 668 -8.80 11.10 -17.06
CA GLU A 668 -7.93 12.14 -16.52
C GLU A 668 -7.78 13.31 -17.49
N ILE A 669 -7.67 13.06 -18.80
CA ILE A 669 -7.51 14.11 -19.82
C ILE A 669 -8.82 14.86 -20.06
N GLU A 670 -9.96 14.17 -19.95
CA GLU A 670 -11.28 14.79 -19.86
C GLU A 670 -11.35 15.77 -18.68
N ASP A 671 -10.87 15.37 -17.50
CA ASP A 671 -10.86 16.25 -16.32
C ASP A 671 -9.88 17.43 -16.46
N LEU A 672 -8.74 17.23 -17.14
CA LEU A 672 -7.84 18.34 -17.49
C LEU A 672 -8.51 19.35 -18.43
N ALA A 673 -9.33 18.88 -19.37
CA ALA A 673 -10.08 19.75 -20.27
C ALA A 673 -11.09 20.60 -19.48
N ASP A 674 -11.85 20.00 -18.56
CA ASP A 674 -12.74 20.73 -17.65
C ASP A 674 -11.97 21.78 -16.81
N GLY A 675 -10.74 21.47 -16.38
CA GLY A 675 -9.85 22.41 -15.70
C GLY A 675 -9.43 23.61 -16.55
N VAL A 676 -9.12 23.38 -17.84
CA VAL A 676 -8.81 24.46 -18.79
C VAL A 676 -10.03 25.36 -18.99
N GLU A 677 -11.20 24.79 -19.24
CA GLU A 677 -12.47 25.55 -19.36
C GLU A 677 -12.70 26.41 -18.12
N TRP A 678 -12.55 25.81 -16.94
CA TRP A 678 -12.75 26.49 -15.69
C TRP A 678 -11.81 27.68 -15.52
N MET A 679 -10.52 27.55 -15.87
CA MET A 679 -9.57 28.65 -15.81
C MET A 679 -9.88 29.77 -16.81
N VAL A 680 -10.37 29.44 -18.01
CA VAL A 680 -10.81 30.42 -19.00
C VAL A 680 -11.95 31.26 -18.42
N ASP A 681 -12.96 30.60 -17.86
CA ASP A 681 -14.18 31.24 -17.36
C ASP A 681 -13.98 31.98 -16.02
N ASN A 682 -13.13 31.44 -15.13
CA ASN A 682 -13.03 31.90 -13.74
C ASN A 682 -11.71 32.59 -13.41
N ALA A 683 -10.69 32.51 -14.27
CA ALA A 683 -9.37 33.09 -14.02
C ALA A 683 -8.83 33.92 -15.20
N ASN A 684 -9.68 34.21 -16.21
CA ASN A 684 -9.35 35.01 -17.39
C ASN A 684 -8.09 34.51 -18.11
N VAL A 685 -7.96 33.18 -18.18
CA VAL A 685 -6.88 32.51 -18.90
C VAL A 685 -7.17 32.53 -20.39
N ASP A 686 -6.14 32.82 -21.18
CA ASP A 686 -6.17 32.61 -22.62
C ASP A 686 -6.04 31.12 -22.91
N ARG A 687 -7.08 30.53 -23.52
CA ARG A 687 -7.10 29.14 -23.96
C ARG A 687 -5.91 28.78 -24.85
N GLY A 688 -5.43 29.73 -25.66
CA GLY A 688 -4.28 29.53 -26.54
C GLY A 688 -2.92 29.55 -25.83
N ALA A 689 -2.89 29.86 -24.53
CA ALA A 689 -1.67 30.03 -23.74
C ALA A 689 -1.64 29.14 -22.48
N VAL A 690 -2.06 27.88 -22.63
CA VAL A 690 -2.04 26.87 -21.55
C VAL A 690 -0.95 25.82 -21.82
N GLY A 691 -0.06 25.63 -20.84
CA GLY A 691 0.92 24.53 -20.84
C GLY A 691 0.58 23.43 -19.83
N THR A 692 1.20 22.27 -19.95
CA THR A 692 1.05 21.18 -18.98
C THR A 692 2.38 20.49 -18.66
N TYR A 693 2.57 20.04 -17.42
CA TYR A 693 3.73 19.24 -17.07
C TYR A 693 3.46 18.29 -15.90
N GLY A 694 4.23 17.22 -15.80
CA GLY A 694 4.08 16.26 -14.72
C GLY A 694 5.10 15.15 -14.74
N GLY A 695 5.38 14.56 -13.58
CA GLY A 695 6.36 13.49 -13.42
C GLY A 695 5.72 12.12 -13.30
N SER A 696 6.38 11.07 -13.82
CA SER A 696 5.93 9.68 -13.70
C SER A 696 4.59 9.52 -14.42
N TYR A 697 3.52 9.13 -13.71
CA TYR A 697 2.15 9.16 -14.23
C TYR A 697 1.75 10.54 -14.79
N GLY A 698 2.19 11.64 -14.15
CA GLY A 698 1.94 12.99 -14.66
C GLY A 698 2.63 13.25 -16.00
N GLY A 699 3.76 12.60 -16.26
CA GLY A 699 4.46 12.68 -17.55
C GLY A 699 3.80 11.83 -18.63
N PHE A 700 3.26 10.67 -18.22
CA PHE A 700 2.32 9.90 -19.03
C PHE A 700 1.08 10.73 -19.43
N MET A 701 0.47 11.44 -18.48
CA MET A 701 -0.66 12.33 -18.75
C MET A 701 -0.29 13.48 -19.67
N THR A 702 0.91 14.08 -19.52
CA THR A 702 1.40 15.09 -20.46
C THR A 702 1.48 14.53 -21.88
N PHE A 703 1.97 13.29 -22.08
CA PHE A 703 1.94 12.66 -23.39
C PHE A 703 0.52 12.43 -23.90
N MET A 704 -0.34 11.81 -23.08
CA MET A 704 -1.73 11.54 -23.48
C MET A 704 -2.47 12.82 -23.86
N ALA A 705 -2.30 13.90 -23.10
CA ALA A 705 -2.87 15.21 -23.39
C ALA A 705 -2.41 15.71 -24.78
N LEU A 706 -1.09 15.78 -25.01
CA LEU A 706 -0.53 16.32 -26.25
C LEU A 706 -0.75 15.42 -27.48
N PHE A 707 -0.98 14.12 -27.28
CA PHE A 707 -1.17 13.16 -28.36
C PHE A 707 -2.66 12.96 -28.70
N THR A 708 -3.55 12.95 -27.72
CA THR A 708 -4.98 12.67 -27.94
C THR A 708 -5.86 13.92 -27.99
N GLN A 709 -5.43 15.00 -27.33
CA GLN A 709 -6.09 16.30 -27.35
C GLN A 709 -5.08 17.43 -27.61
N PRO A 710 -4.38 17.41 -28.76
CA PRO A 710 -3.26 18.31 -29.05
C PRO A 710 -3.65 19.80 -29.01
N ASP A 711 -4.93 20.13 -29.24
CA ASP A 711 -5.40 21.51 -29.27
C ASP A 711 -5.69 22.07 -27.85
N LEU A 712 -5.60 21.24 -26.81
CA LEU A 712 -5.85 21.64 -25.42
C LEU A 712 -4.65 22.36 -24.78
N PHE A 713 -3.42 22.03 -25.19
CA PHE A 713 -2.19 22.57 -24.61
C PHE A 713 -1.19 23.00 -25.69
N GLN A 714 -0.62 24.19 -25.52
CA GLN A 714 0.33 24.80 -26.47
C GLN A 714 1.78 24.32 -26.27
N ALA A 715 2.11 23.83 -25.07
CA ALA A 715 3.39 23.22 -24.77
C ALA A 715 3.27 22.25 -23.58
N GLY A 716 4.11 21.22 -23.52
CA GLY A 716 4.20 20.40 -22.32
C GLY A 716 5.53 19.73 -22.06
N ALA A 717 5.77 19.45 -20.78
CA ALA A 717 6.96 18.77 -20.31
C ALA A 717 6.61 17.45 -19.61
N ALA A 718 7.05 16.33 -20.18
CA ALA A 718 6.87 14.99 -19.64
C ALA A 718 8.14 14.60 -18.87
N LEU A 719 8.04 14.47 -17.54
CA LEU A 719 9.18 14.13 -16.69
C LEU A 719 9.12 12.66 -16.30
N ARG A 720 10.24 11.94 -16.40
CA ARG A 720 10.34 10.50 -16.06
C ARG A 720 9.11 9.67 -16.49
N PRO A 721 8.64 9.81 -17.75
CA PRO A 721 7.28 9.45 -18.13
C PRO A 721 7.14 7.99 -18.55
N VAL A 722 5.98 7.37 -18.26
CA VAL A 722 5.62 6.07 -18.82
C VAL A 722 5.16 6.27 -20.27
N THR A 723 5.66 5.43 -21.18
CA THR A 723 5.34 5.49 -22.63
C THR A 723 4.58 4.27 -23.13
N ASP A 724 4.77 3.13 -22.45
CA ASP A 724 4.14 1.86 -22.77
C ASP A 724 3.92 1.05 -21.49
N TRP A 725 2.66 0.87 -21.10
CA TRP A 725 2.32 0.19 -19.87
C TRP A 725 2.77 -1.27 -19.82
N ALA A 726 3.01 -1.91 -20.98
CA ALA A 726 3.48 -3.30 -21.04
C ALA A 726 4.89 -3.49 -20.44
N TYR A 727 5.67 -2.39 -20.36
CA TYR A 727 7.03 -2.38 -19.82
C TYR A 727 7.08 -1.96 -18.33
N TYR A 728 5.94 -1.56 -17.76
CA TYR A 728 5.87 -1.20 -16.36
C TYR A 728 5.74 -2.43 -15.44
N ASN A 729 5.62 -2.25 -14.13
CA ASN A 729 5.60 -3.38 -13.18
C ASN A 729 4.21 -4.03 -13.09
N ASP A 730 4.18 -5.32 -12.77
CA ASP A 730 2.93 -6.08 -12.67
C ASP A 730 1.99 -5.64 -11.54
N PRO A 731 2.43 -5.43 -10.28
CA PRO A 731 1.52 -5.07 -9.21
C PRO A 731 0.72 -3.79 -9.51
N TYR A 732 1.36 -2.77 -10.09
CA TYR A 732 0.70 -1.52 -10.48
C TYR A 732 -0.23 -1.70 -11.70
N THR A 733 0.32 -2.20 -12.81
CA THR A 733 -0.37 -2.16 -14.10
C THR A 733 -1.50 -3.18 -14.18
N SER A 734 -1.31 -4.39 -13.64
CA SER A 734 -2.30 -5.46 -13.73
C SER A 734 -3.58 -5.15 -12.95
N ASN A 735 -3.52 -4.33 -11.90
CA ASN A 735 -4.70 -3.82 -11.22
C ASN A 735 -5.58 -2.98 -12.14
N ILE A 736 -4.98 -2.10 -12.92
CA ILE A 736 -5.72 -1.04 -13.61
C ILE A 736 -6.01 -1.42 -15.07
N LEU A 737 -5.09 -2.07 -15.77
CA LEU A 737 -5.22 -2.45 -17.18
C LEU A 737 -5.38 -3.96 -17.42
N ASN A 738 -5.44 -4.78 -16.35
CA ASN A 738 -5.21 -6.22 -16.43
C ASN A 738 -3.81 -6.55 -17.01
N ARG A 739 -3.48 -7.83 -17.17
CA ARG A 739 -2.24 -8.23 -17.85
C ARG A 739 -2.41 -8.21 -19.38
N PRO A 740 -1.34 -7.92 -20.15
CA PRO A 740 -1.45 -7.70 -21.59
C PRO A 740 -1.74 -8.97 -22.39
N ASP A 741 -1.48 -10.16 -21.83
CA ASP A 741 -1.90 -11.45 -22.40
C ASP A 741 -3.41 -11.67 -22.31
N VAL A 742 -4.08 -11.02 -21.35
CA VAL A 742 -5.52 -11.11 -21.12
C VAL A 742 -6.28 -9.95 -21.78
N ASP A 743 -5.74 -8.73 -21.71
CA ASP A 743 -6.44 -7.50 -22.13
C ASP A 743 -5.56 -6.54 -22.95
N PRO A 744 -5.03 -6.98 -24.11
CA PRO A 744 -4.17 -6.14 -24.95
C PRO A 744 -4.84 -4.82 -25.40
N ILE A 745 -6.17 -4.81 -25.58
CA ILE A 745 -6.92 -3.61 -25.96
C ILE A 745 -6.73 -2.47 -24.94
N ALA A 746 -6.69 -2.79 -23.64
CA ALA A 746 -6.48 -1.78 -22.60
C ALA A 746 -5.09 -1.11 -22.75
N TYR A 747 -4.06 -1.87 -23.13
CA TYR A 747 -2.71 -1.35 -23.33
C TYR A 747 -2.62 -0.44 -24.57
N GLU A 748 -3.28 -0.80 -25.67
CA GLU A 748 -3.34 0.03 -26.89
C GLU A 748 -4.05 1.36 -26.63
N ARG A 749 -5.15 1.34 -25.88
CA ARG A 749 -5.90 2.55 -25.49
C ARG A 749 -5.08 3.45 -24.58
N SER A 750 -4.34 2.87 -23.64
CA SER A 750 -3.73 3.61 -22.53
C SER A 750 -2.23 3.91 -22.70
N SER A 751 -1.55 3.42 -23.72
CA SER A 751 -0.11 3.64 -23.88
C SER A 751 0.18 4.76 -24.89
N PRO A 752 0.88 5.85 -24.50
CA PRO A 752 1.12 6.98 -25.40
C PRO A 752 1.82 6.65 -26.72
N ILE A 753 2.63 5.60 -26.75
CA ILE A 753 3.34 5.17 -27.98
C ILE A 753 2.40 4.87 -29.17
N TYR A 754 1.14 4.49 -28.91
CA TYR A 754 0.13 4.25 -29.95
C TYR A 754 -0.57 5.51 -30.46
N HIS A 755 -0.34 6.66 -29.82
CA HIS A 755 -1.01 7.94 -30.15
C HIS A 755 -0.01 9.02 -30.59
N ALA A 756 1.27 8.70 -30.69
CA ALA A 756 2.37 9.65 -30.92
C ALA A 756 2.21 10.50 -32.20
N GLU A 757 1.45 10.03 -33.19
CA GLU A 757 1.10 10.77 -34.41
C GLU A 757 0.29 12.03 -34.13
N GLY A 758 -0.37 12.12 -32.98
CA GLY A 758 -1.17 13.27 -32.60
C GLY A 758 -0.36 14.48 -32.13
N LEU A 759 0.96 14.34 -31.91
CA LEU A 759 1.80 15.47 -31.49
C LEU A 759 1.78 16.60 -32.53
N LYS A 760 1.29 17.78 -32.11
CA LYS A 760 1.30 19.03 -32.91
C LYS A 760 2.11 20.16 -32.28
N ASN A 761 2.24 20.16 -30.95
CA ASN A 761 2.75 21.27 -30.16
C ASN A 761 4.07 20.91 -29.47
N LYS A 762 4.71 21.87 -28.79
CA LYS A 762 6.05 21.71 -28.23
C LYS A 762 6.09 20.70 -27.07
N LEU A 763 6.98 19.73 -27.16
CA LEU A 763 7.16 18.68 -26.16
C LEU A 763 8.61 18.64 -25.64
N LEU A 764 8.78 18.75 -24.31
CA LEU A 764 10.04 18.44 -23.63
C LEU A 764 9.95 17.11 -22.91
N ILE A 765 10.87 16.19 -23.20
CA ILE A 765 10.98 14.88 -22.54
C ILE A 765 12.19 14.91 -21.60
N ASN A 766 11.96 14.76 -20.29
CA ASN A 766 13.03 14.68 -19.28
C ASN A 766 13.19 13.24 -18.81
N ALA A 767 14.33 12.61 -19.13
CA ALA A 767 14.53 11.17 -19.04
C ALA A 767 15.72 10.77 -18.15
N PRO A 768 15.50 10.28 -16.91
CA PRO A 768 16.55 9.66 -16.11
C PRO A 768 17.04 8.36 -16.73
N MET A 769 18.36 8.15 -16.72
CA MET A 769 18.97 6.95 -17.30
C MET A 769 19.12 5.79 -16.29
N VAL A 770 19.16 6.08 -14.98
CA VAL A 770 19.33 5.08 -13.91
C VAL A 770 18.00 4.86 -13.17
N ASP A 771 16.90 4.94 -13.93
CA ASP A 771 15.53 4.77 -13.44
C ASP A 771 15.12 3.29 -13.40
N ASP A 772 15.06 2.73 -12.19
CA ASP A 772 14.66 1.36 -11.92
C ASP A 772 13.15 1.19 -11.72
N ASN A 773 12.38 2.29 -11.84
CA ASN A 773 10.93 2.30 -11.76
C ASN A 773 10.30 2.43 -13.15
N VAL A 774 10.53 3.53 -13.87
CA VAL A 774 10.13 3.75 -15.27
C VAL A 774 11.39 3.65 -16.13
N PHE A 775 11.61 2.51 -16.77
CA PHE A 775 12.88 2.25 -17.44
C PHE A 775 13.18 3.26 -18.54
N PHE A 776 14.43 3.69 -18.64
CA PHE A 776 14.89 4.60 -19.71
C PHE A 776 14.55 4.07 -21.13
N GLN A 777 14.47 2.74 -21.29
CA GLN A 777 14.03 2.08 -22.52
C GLN A 777 12.69 2.59 -23.05
N ASP A 778 11.74 2.94 -22.17
CA ASP A 778 10.43 3.47 -22.56
C ASP A 778 10.58 4.73 -23.41
N VAL A 779 11.32 5.71 -22.89
CA VAL A 779 11.58 6.97 -23.59
C VAL A 779 12.31 6.74 -24.90
N VAL A 780 13.31 5.84 -24.92
CA VAL A 780 14.05 5.51 -26.15
C VAL A 780 13.12 5.01 -27.25
N ARG A 781 12.15 4.13 -26.91
CA ARG A 781 11.17 3.61 -27.86
C ARG A 781 10.24 4.71 -28.38
N LEU A 782 9.74 5.57 -27.50
CA LEU A 782 8.87 6.68 -27.92
C LEU A 782 9.61 7.70 -28.80
N VAL A 783 10.85 8.05 -28.47
CA VAL A 783 11.67 8.96 -29.30
C VAL A 783 11.88 8.37 -30.69
N GLN A 784 12.21 7.07 -30.79
CA GLN A 784 12.31 6.41 -32.09
C GLN A 784 10.99 6.47 -32.88
N ARG A 785 9.85 6.25 -32.21
CA ARG A 785 8.53 6.35 -32.83
C ARG A 785 8.24 7.77 -33.35
N LEU A 786 8.58 8.81 -32.59
CA LEU A 786 8.42 10.21 -33.01
C LEU A 786 9.30 10.55 -34.22
N ILE A 787 10.53 10.02 -34.28
CA ILE A 787 11.42 10.15 -35.44
C ILE A 787 10.80 9.52 -36.69
N GLU A 788 10.28 8.30 -36.59
CA GLU A 788 9.62 7.60 -37.71
C GLU A 788 8.33 8.27 -38.17
N LEU A 789 7.69 9.03 -37.28
CA LEU A 789 6.53 9.86 -37.58
C LEU A 789 6.91 11.27 -38.06
N GLU A 790 8.20 11.55 -38.24
CA GLU A 790 8.75 12.82 -38.71
C GLU A 790 8.28 14.02 -37.85
N LYS A 791 8.14 13.81 -36.55
CA LYS A 791 7.78 14.90 -35.61
C LYS A 791 8.99 15.81 -35.36
N GLU A 792 8.78 17.12 -35.48
CA GLU A 792 9.86 18.12 -35.34
C GLU A 792 9.81 18.88 -34.00
N ASP A 793 8.65 18.90 -33.34
CA ASP A 793 8.37 19.75 -32.17
C ASP A 793 8.64 19.07 -30.83
N PHE A 794 9.69 18.24 -30.74
CA PHE A 794 10.09 17.61 -29.48
C PHE A 794 11.59 17.75 -29.17
N GLU A 795 11.91 17.90 -27.88
CA GLU A 795 13.27 17.86 -27.34
C GLU A 795 13.39 16.77 -26.27
N THR A 796 14.55 16.12 -26.18
CA THR A 796 14.84 15.15 -25.11
C THR A 796 16.05 15.60 -24.29
N ALA A 797 15.86 15.73 -22.98
CA ALA A 797 16.89 15.96 -21.99
C ALA A 797 17.14 14.68 -21.19
N ILE A 798 18.36 14.16 -21.25
CA ILE A 798 18.77 12.97 -20.49
C ILE A 798 19.41 13.37 -19.16
N TYR A 799 19.16 12.57 -18.11
CA TYR A 799 19.72 12.74 -16.77
C TYR A 799 20.54 11.50 -16.38
N PRO A 800 21.87 11.50 -16.65
CA PRO A 800 22.66 10.27 -16.67
C PRO A 800 22.84 9.54 -15.34
N VAL A 801 22.70 10.26 -14.21
CA VAL A 801 22.96 9.74 -12.87
C VAL A 801 21.70 9.61 -12.02
N GLU A 802 20.56 10.07 -12.53
CA GLU A 802 19.35 10.18 -11.74
C GLU A 802 18.54 8.88 -11.79
N PRO A 803 18.04 8.42 -10.63
CA PRO A 803 16.98 7.43 -10.58
C PRO A 803 15.60 8.08 -10.75
N HIS A 804 14.52 7.31 -10.59
CA HIS A 804 13.15 7.82 -10.72
C HIS A 804 12.88 9.06 -9.84
N GLY A 805 13.28 8.98 -8.57
CA GLY A 805 13.27 10.12 -7.67
C GLY A 805 14.62 10.84 -7.74
N PHE A 806 14.67 11.97 -8.46
CA PHE A 806 15.91 12.73 -8.61
C PHE A 806 16.52 13.07 -7.25
N ARG A 807 17.83 12.89 -7.14
CA ARG A 807 18.62 13.13 -5.94
C ARG A 807 19.46 14.39 -6.05
N GLN A 808 20.07 14.67 -7.21
CA GLN A 808 21.00 15.79 -7.30
C GLN A 808 20.25 17.13 -7.45
N PRO A 809 20.51 18.13 -6.59
CA PRO A 809 19.96 19.47 -6.76
C PRO A 809 20.28 20.11 -8.11
N SER A 810 21.43 19.77 -8.72
CA SER A 810 21.81 20.24 -10.06
C SER A 810 20.90 19.70 -11.16
N SER A 811 20.49 18.43 -11.08
CA SER A 811 19.59 17.81 -12.05
C SER A 811 18.18 18.37 -11.91
N TRP A 812 17.69 18.51 -10.66
CA TRP A 812 16.42 19.21 -10.38
C TRP A 812 16.41 20.64 -10.96
N LEU A 813 17.51 21.39 -10.77
CA LEU A 813 17.62 22.75 -11.29
C LEU A 813 17.62 22.80 -12.83
N ASP A 814 18.34 21.89 -13.49
CA ASP A 814 18.38 21.84 -14.96
C ASP A 814 17.01 21.47 -15.54
N GLU A 815 16.37 20.43 -15.01
CA GLU A 815 15.03 19.96 -15.41
C GLU A 815 14.02 21.11 -15.36
N TYR A 816 13.91 21.77 -14.21
CA TYR A 816 12.95 22.86 -14.05
C TYR A 816 13.34 24.14 -14.79
N ARG A 817 14.63 24.37 -15.08
CA ARG A 817 15.06 25.49 -15.93
C ARG A 817 14.61 25.29 -17.37
N ARG A 818 14.65 24.05 -17.87
CA ARG A 818 14.16 23.71 -19.21
C ARG A 818 12.64 23.85 -19.30
N ILE A 819 11.91 23.39 -18.28
CA ILE A 819 10.45 23.55 -18.19
C ILE A 819 10.06 25.03 -18.15
N TYR A 820 10.73 25.81 -17.29
CA TYR A 820 10.53 27.25 -17.21
C TYR A 820 10.79 27.94 -18.56
N LYS A 821 11.88 27.57 -19.25
CA LYS A 821 12.21 28.09 -20.59
C LYS A 821 11.12 27.73 -21.61
N LEU A 822 10.67 26.47 -21.63
CA LEU A 822 9.61 25.98 -22.51
C LEU A 822 8.35 26.85 -22.38
N PHE A 823 7.90 27.13 -21.15
CA PHE A 823 6.71 27.95 -20.92
C PHE A 823 6.93 29.42 -21.30
N LYS A 824 8.09 30.01 -20.98
CA LYS A 824 8.37 31.42 -21.31
C LYS A 824 8.43 31.68 -22.82
N GLU A 825 8.81 30.69 -23.61
CA GLU A 825 8.98 30.83 -25.07
C GLU A 825 7.72 30.49 -25.86
N ASN A 826 6.80 29.69 -25.31
CA ASN A 826 5.69 29.10 -26.07
C ASN A 826 4.29 29.42 -25.53
N LEU A 827 4.19 30.00 -24.34
CA LEU A 827 2.97 30.61 -23.79
C LEU A 827 3.21 32.12 -23.75
#